data_AF-A0A370K8I7-F1
#
_entry.id   AF-A0A370K8I7-F1
#
_cell.length_a   1.000
_cell.length_b   1.000
_cell.length_c   1.000
_cell.angle_alpha   90.00
_cell.angle_beta   90.00
_cell.angle_gamma   90.00
#
_symmetry.space_group_name_H-M   'P 1'
#
loop_
_entity.id
_entity.type
_entity.pdbx_description
1 polymer ?
#
loop_
_entity_poly.entity_id
_entity_poly.type
_entity_poly.pdbx_seq_one_letter_code
_entity_poly.pdbx_strand_id
1 'polypeptide(L)'
;MTISRRRTIIAHGQLATRELRLHAARNRHHGVQIMSFEQLTVRLAGGFARSIDDESLRTAIQAVLLTTELGELESIKLLPGMVDAAADTLHKAWRAGIDLATRSGEHPRLDSIARLEAAVLAQLPPNMKRPTDLVVAACLRLDHAKTVLGPIEFVGITELSPCWRPLLQALTDHTPVIWTAGPRPTPSWLDATGVSITRAPPQAPAVRSVSAATTYHEAIEAIRWARSLLASGEAEAADIAIAAASTAEYDDYFQALRADANLDLHFVHGIKVTTTRDGQAAAALADILIRGLSQTRMRRLAALCGPESGLFHALPKGWMRILPTDAPLASASAWARLLDHLEVTDWPDEQDHSATLRGIIDLLTKGHSAADEIGTALLSGRALAIWRKALLAGPWGSLDTTLETLKQDDGLDACISVSWMPANALAASPRRFVRLIGLNSSRWPRGISEDRLISDHIIPTVELNPLPIGAADRRDFDTILATTEHQIVLSRARRDSEGRLLGRSSLLSAHGDEAYIRRNAVPVHAFSETDRLIARPQEFAHEPQAISATTGWRNWHRKEITPHDGLVRAGHPLLLAILGRTQSASSLRLLLRSPLGFVWRYGMRLRMPESSTEPLVLDALGMGDLVHMTLDLALRKLEDVGGLANANEIQIATAVQHAGSDVAAVWESERAIPPAVIWRRTLDDARLLTSRALTYGDERLPDGRSYGEVAFGGAEPKSDTDGPWDPTTPVEIPGTGFRIAGYIDRLDLSGDGKRALVRDYKTGRTPKDNISLDGGRELQRCLYAFAVKALLGAEVSISASLLFPRDQIDLQLADPEGTLIKITDYLKAARANLTAGKALVGPDTGGNYDDLAFALPANAGATYCKRKLPAATEIFGDAAQVWEAQ
;
A
#
# COMPACT_ATOMS: atom_id res chain seq x y z
N MET A 1 59.97 -12.27 17.12
CA MET A 1 58.59 -11.72 17.17
C MET A 1 58.64 -10.40 17.92
N THR A 2 58.58 -9.26 17.23
CA THR A 2 58.41 -7.95 17.86
C THR A 2 57.03 -7.90 18.49
N ILE A 3 56.97 -7.77 19.82
CA ILE A 3 55.72 -7.58 20.57
C ILE A 3 55.03 -6.34 19.99
N SER A 4 53.96 -6.52 19.22
CA SER A 4 53.21 -5.39 18.67
C SER A 4 52.65 -4.59 19.84
N ARG A 5 53.09 -3.34 19.99
CA ARG A 5 52.60 -2.45 21.06
C ARG A 5 51.13 -2.14 20.78
N ARG A 6 50.27 -2.40 21.77
CA ARG A 6 48.85 -2.06 21.71
C ARG A 6 48.70 -0.54 21.51
N ARG A 7 47.78 -0.13 20.63
CA ARG A 7 47.36 1.27 20.46
C ARG A 7 45.85 1.34 20.27
N THR A 8 45.24 2.44 20.70
CA THR A 8 43.80 2.67 20.60
C THR A 8 43.51 3.88 19.73
N ILE A 9 42.62 3.72 18.74
CA ILE A 9 42.10 4.80 17.91
C ILE A 9 40.65 5.06 18.32
N ILE A 10 40.36 6.30 18.68
CA ILE A 10 39.03 6.80 18.99
C ILE A 10 38.44 7.42 17.74
N ALA A 11 37.30 6.87 17.32
CA ALA A 11 36.54 7.32 16.16
C ALA A 11 35.07 7.47 16.53
N HIS A 12 34.38 8.38 15.83
CA HIS A 12 32.95 8.61 16.02
C HIS A 12 32.14 8.16 14.81
N GLY A 13 31.05 7.42 15.04
CA GLY A 13 30.18 6.89 14.00
C GLY A 13 30.62 5.53 13.45
N GLN A 14 29.63 4.80 12.90
CA GLN A 14 29.85 3.46 12.38
C GLN A 14 30.73 3.45 11.13
N LEU A 15 30.53 4.43 10.23
CA LEU A 15 31.28 4.57 8.99
C LEU A 15 32.79 4.76 9.25
N ALA A 16 33.16 5.78 10.01
CA ALA A 16 34.56 6.05 10.36
C ALA A 16 35.24 4.86 11.04
N THR A 17 34.51 4.18 11.93
CA THR A 17 35.01 2.97 12.59
C THR A 17 35.29 1.84 11.58
N ARG A 18 34.38 1.61 10.61
CA ARG A 18 34.55 0.58 9.57
C ARG A 18 35.72 0.92 8.65
N GLU A 19 35.85 2.17 8.22
CA GLU A 19 36.95 2.61 7.35
C GLU A 19 38.32 2.47 8.02
N LEU A 20 38.43 2.89 9.27
CA LEU A 20 39.68 2.73 10.03
C LEU A 20 40.04 1.26 10.22
N ARG A 21 39.05 0.37 10.41
CA ARG A 21 39.27 -1.07 10.49
C ARG A 21 39.76 -1.62 9.15
N LEU A 22 39.15 -1.21 8.06
CA LEU A 22 39.58 -1.60 6.71
C LEU A 22 40.99 -1.09 6.42
N HIS A 23 41.29 0.16 6.75
CA HIS A 23 42.62 0.75 6.60
C HIS A 23 43.66 0.01 7.44
N ALA A 24 43.35 -0.31 8.70
CA ALA A 24 44.24 -1.09 9.56
C ALA A 24 44.48 -2.51 9.00
N ALA A 25 43.44 -3.15 8.47
CA ALA A 25 43.53 -4.48 7.86
C ALA A 25 44.38 -4.46 6.58
N ARG A 26 44.15 -3.50 5.66
CA ARG A 26 44.92 -3.32 4.42
C ARG A 26 46.42 -3.10 4.70
N ASN A 27 46.73 -2.34 5.74
CA ASN A 27 48.11 -2.05 6.14
C ASN A 27 48.72 -3.07 7.12
N ARG A 28 48.01 -4.18 7.41
CA ARG A 28 48.46 -5.24 8.35
C ARG A 28 48.88 -4.69 9.72
N HIS A 29 48.16 -3.67 10.21
CA HIS A 29 48.41 -3.09 11.52
C HIS A 29 47.89 -4.01 12.63
N HIS A 30 48.79 -4.78 13.26
CA HIS A 30 48.45 -5.65 14.39
C HIS A 30 48.44 -4.91 15.73
N GLY A 31 47.52 -5.27 16.64
CA GLY A 31 47.46 -4.68 18.00
C GLY A 31 46.73 -3.34 18.09
N VAL A 32 46.07 -2.90 17.00
CA VAL A 32 45.25 -1.68 16.95
C VAL A 32 43.84 -2.00 17.41
N GLN A 33 43.30 -1.18 18.31
CA GLN A 33 41.91 -1.23 18.73
C GLN A 33 41.20 0.02 18.23
N ILE A 34 40.01 -0.13 17.66
CA ILE A 34 39.21 0.99 17.15
C ILE A 34 37.85 0.94 17.84
N MET A 35 37.55 1.97 18.60
CA MET A 35 36.38 2.04 19.47
C MET A 35 35.93 3.50 19.69
N SER A 36 34.71 3.70 20.21
CA SER A 36 34.28 5.03 20.67
C SER A 36 34.95 5.40 22.00
N PHE A 37 34.93 6.68 22.36
CA PHE A 37 35.44 7.12 23.67
C PHE A 37 34.67 6.46 24.83
N GLU A 38 33.36 6.29 24.68
CA GLU A 38 32.52 5.59 25.64
C GLU A 38 32.93 4.13 25.83
N GLN A 39 33.23 3.39 24.74
CA GLN A 39 33.73 2.02 24.81
C GLN A 39 35.11 1.95 25.49
N LEU A 40 35.97 2.94 25.27
CA LEU A 40 37.24 3.08 25.99
C LEU A 40 36.99 3.25 27.49
N THR A 41 36.08 4.15 27.87
CA THR A 41 35.75 4.40 29.28
C THR A 41 35.24 3.14 29.96
N VAL A 42 34.30 2.44 29.35
CA VAL A 42 33.75 1.18 29.87
C VAL A 42 34.85 0.13 30.07
N ARG A 43 35.76 0.02 29.10
CA ARG A 43 36.89 -0.91 29.18
C ARG A 43 37.82 -0.59 30.35
N LEU A 44 38.12 0.71 30.57
CA LEU A 44 38.96 1.16 31.68
C LEU A 44 38.25 1.04 33.04
N ALA A 45 36.93 1.21 33.08
CA ALA A 45 36.10 1.05 34.28
C ALA A 45 36.01 -0.40 34.81
N GLY A 46 36.65 -1.37 34.17
CA GLY A 46 36.74 -2.76 34.63
C GLY A 46 36.06 -3.79 33.72
N GLY A 47 35.61 -3.41 32.52
CA GLY A 47 35.15 -4.32 31.46
C GLY A 47 33.81 -5.03 31.68
N PHE A 48 33.34 -5.14 32.93
CA PHE A 48 32.00 -5.66 33.27
C PHE A 48 30.92 -4.57 33.30
N ALA A 49 31.33 -3.31 33.46
CA ALA A 49 30.44 -2.17 33.32
C ALA A 49 29.93 -2.07 31.88
N ARG A 50 28.79 -1.42 31.70
CA ARG A 50 28.18 -1.10 30.41
C ARG A 50 27.66 0.31 30.47
N SER A 51 27.61 0.99 29.33
CA SER A 51 26.80 2.18 29.22
C SER A 51 25.32 1.82 29.15
N ILE A 52 24.49 2.79 29.49
CA ILE A 52 23.04 2.69 29.35
C ILE A 52 22.71 2.85 27.86
N ASP A 53 22.19 1.81 27.24
CA ASP A 53 21.71 1.85 25.86
C ASP A 53 20.26 2.35 25.77
N ASP A 54 19.88 2.89 24.60
CA ASP A 54 18.56 3.49 24.36
C ASP A 54 17.39 2.52 24.60
N GLU A 55 17.56 1.22 24.32
CA GLU A 55 16.50 0.22 24.47
C GLU A 55 16.25 -0.05 25.95
N SER A 56 17.31 -0.37 26.70
CA SER A 56 17.25 -0.54 28.15
C SER A 56 16.74 0.72 28.85
N LEU A 57 17.14 1.91 28.39
CA LEU A 57 16.65 3.18 28.94
C LEU A 57 15.15 3.37 28.73
N ARG A 58 14.65 3.19 27.50
CA ARG A 58 13.21 3.33 27.22
C ARG A 58 12.39 2.30 28.00
N THR A 59 12.85 1.05 28.08
CA THR A 59 12.19 0.01 28.88
C THR A 59 12.16 0.37 30.37
N ALA A 60 13.28 0.86 30.92
CA ALA A 60 13.33 1.29 32.32
C ALA A 60 12.41 2.48 32.59
N ILE A 61 12.40 3.49 31.70
CA ILE A 61 11.48 4.64 31.79
C ILE A 61 10.04 4.15 31.78
N GLN A 62 9.65 3.30 30.81
CA GLN A 62 8.29 2.79 30.70
C GLN A 62 7.83 2.05 31.96
N ALA A 63 8.72 1.28 32.59
CA ALA A 63 8.42 0.54 33.81
C ALA A 63 8.18 1.45 35.02
N VAL A 64 8.94 2.55 35.15
CA VAL A 64 8.88 3.41 36.34
C VAL A 64 7.91 4.59 36.21
N LEU A 65 7.62 5.03 34.98
CA LEU A 65 6.85 6.25 34.69
C LEU A 65 5.46 6.29 35.35
N LEU A 66 4.80 5.14 35.50
CA LEU A 66 3.49 5.04 36.15
C LEU A 66 3.57 5.24 37.67
N THR A 67 4.65 4.74 38.27
CA THR A 67 4.85 4.68 39.72
C THR A 67 5.63 5.87 40.29
N THR A 68 6.39 6.58 39.46
CA THR A 68 7.14 7.76 39.86
C THR A 68 6.23 8.99 39.85
N GLU A 69 6.16 9.71 40.97
CA GLU A 69 5.50 11.02 41.03
C GLU A 69 6.37 12.08 40.36
N LEU A 70 5.83 12.74 39.32
CA LEU A 70 6.55 13.71 38.48
C LEU A 70 6.06 15.15 38.66
N GLY A 71 5.34 15.45 39.74
CA GLY A 71 4.99 16.82 40.13
C GLY A 71 4.31 17.61 39.01
N GLU A 72 4.98 18.63 38.46
CA GLU A 72 4.44 19.44 37.35
C GLU A 72 4.19 18.63 36.07
N LEU A 73 4.96 17.57 35.83
CA LEU A 73 4.85 16.73 34.63
C LEU A 73 3.81 15.61 34.79
N GLU A 74 3.12 15.55 35.93
CA GLU A 74 2.16 14.48 36.24
C GLU A 74 1.01 14.41 35.23
N SER A 75 0.50 15.56 34.79
CA SER A 75 -0.61 15.66 33.83
C SER A 75 -0.25 15.17 32.43
N ILE A 76 1.05 15.15 32.10
CA ILE A 76 1.55 14.76 30.77
C ILE A 76 2.23 13.39 30.77
N LYS A 77 2.37 12.72 31.93
CA LYS A 77 3.16 11.48 32.08
C LYS A 77 2.66 10.31 31.23
N LEU A 78 1.38 10.32 30.83
CA LEU A 78 0.75 9.27 30.01
C LEU A 78 0.59 9.66 28.53
N LEU A 79 1.04 10.85 28.13
CA LEU A 79 0.88 11.28 26.74
C LEU A 79 1.80 10.48 25.80
N PRO A 80 1.36 10.21 24.56
CA PRO A 80 2.22 9.62 23.53
C PRO A 80 3.52 10.42 23.36
N GLY A 81 4.65 9.73 23.30
CA GLY A 81 5.98 10.35 23.16
C GLY A 81 6.65 10.80 24.46
N MET A 82 6.00 10.66 25.63
CA MET A 82 6.62 11.00 26.92
C MET A 82 7.89 10.19 27.20
N VAL A 83 7.91 8.90 26.86
CA VAL A 83 9.08 8.03 27.03
C VAL A 83 10.28 8.56 26.22
N ASP A 84 10.05 8.93 24.96
CA ASP A 84 11.11 9.48 24.10
C ASP A 84 11.57 10.86 24.58
N ALA A 85 10.63 11.72 25.01
CA ALA A 85 10.97 13.02 25.59
C ALA A 85 11.85 12.86 26.83
N ALA A 86 11.50 11.97 27.75
CA ALA A 86 12.29 11.67 28.94
C ALA A 86 13.68 11.11 28.61
N ALA A 87 13.75 10.14 27.70
CA ALA A 87 15.03 9.55 27.28
C ALA A 87 15.96 10.61 26.66
N ASP A 88 15.44 11.46 25.76
CA ASP A 88 16.20 12.53 25.13
C ASP A 88 16.71 13.56 26.15
N THR A 89 15.85 13.99 27.09
CA THR A 89 16.20 14.95 28.15
C THR A 89 17.30 14.38 29.06
N LEU A 90 17.15 13.14 29.53
CA LEU A 90 18.15 12.48 30.37
C LEU A 90 19.50 12.34 29.65
N HIS A 91 19.50 11.92 28.38
CA HIS A 91 20.72 11.84 27.59
C HIS A 91 21.42 13.19 27.41
N LYS A 92 20.67 14.29 27.21
CA LYS A 92 21.25 15.64 27.12
C LYS A 92 21.89 16.04 28.44
N ALA A 93 21.17 15.89 29.56
CA ALA A 93 21.71 16.19 30.90
C ALA A 93 22.98 15.38 31.20
N TRP A 94 22.97 14.08 30.93
CA TRP A 94 24.13 13.21 31.12
C TRP A 94 25.31 13.60 30.24
N ARG A 95 25.08 13.92 28.96
CA ARG A 95 26.16 14.31 28.03
C ARG A 95 26.75 15.67 28.40
N ALA A 96 25.91 16.60 28.86
CA ALA A 96 26.32 17.91 29.38
C ALA A 96 27.05 17.81 30.73
N GLY A 97 26.98 16.67 31.42
CA GLY A 97 27.58 16.48 32.74
C GLY A 97 26.82 17.20 33.86
N ILE A 98 25.52 17.43 33.67
CA ILE A 98 24.65 18.07 34.66
C ILE A 98 24.23 17.03 35.70
N ASP A 99 24.48 17.33 36.98
CA ASP A 99 24.02 16.53 38.10
C ASP A 99 22.61 16.99 38.52
N LEU A 100 21.60 16.27 38.02
CA LEU A 100 20.18 16.57 38.26
C LEU A 100 19.81 16.49 39.74
N ALA A 101 20.43 15.58 40.50
CA ALA A 101 20.13 15.40 41.92
C ALA A 101 20.59 16.61 42.75
N THR A 102 21.79 17.14 42.46
CA THR A 102 22.30 18.35 43.13
C THR A 102 21.51 19.61 42.80
N ARG A 103 20.91 19.68 41.61
CA ARG A 103 20.13 20.83 41.12
C ARG A 103 18.62 20.70 41.36
N SER A 104 18.17 19.63 42.01
CA SER A 104 16.73 19.37 42.26
C SER A 104 16.03 20.52 42.99
N GLY A 105 16.74 21.18 43.93
CA GLY A 105 16.22 22.32 44.68
C GLY A 105 16.09 23.63 43.91
N GLU A 106 16.63 23.74 42.69
CA GLU A 106 16.62 24.99 41.92
C GLU A 106 15.26 25.25 41.24
N HIS A 107 14.55 24.21 40.81
CA HIS A 107 13.27 24.34 40.11
C HIS A 107 12.42 23.05 40.25
N PRO A 108 11.09 23.13 40.47
CA PRO A 108 10.21 21.95 40.62
C PRO A 108 10.32 20.92 39.49
N ARG A 109 10.56 21.40 38.28
CA ARG A 109 10.77 20.54 37.11
C ARG A 109 12.09 19.75 37.15
N LEU A 110 13.16 20.34 37.69
CA LEU A 110 14.43 19.62 37.85
C LEU A 110 14.30 18.55 38.93
N ASP A 111 13.57 18.84 40.01
CA ASP A 111 13.21 17.84 41.01
C ASP A 111 12.40 16.67 40.40
N SER A 112 11.43 16.98 39.53
CA SER A 112 10.63 15.96 38.83
C SER A 112 11.49 15.06 37.94
N ILE A 113 12.46 15.63 37.22
CA ILE A 113 13.37 14.89 36.33
C ILE A 113 14.43 14.12 37.14
N ALA A 114 14.92 14.67 38.26
CA ALA A 114 15.83 13.98 39.17
C ALA A 114 15.18 12.76 39.83
N ARG A 115 13.90 12.87 40.22
CA ARG A 115 13.10 11.74 40.71
C ARG A 115 12.94 10.65 39.64
N LEU A 116 12.66 11.05 38.40
CA LEU A 116 12.60 10.13 37.27
C LEU A 116 13.94 9.44 37.02
N GLU A 117 15.04 10.20 36.99
CA GLU A 117 16.39 9.66 36.83
C GLU A 117 16.70 8.61 37.91
N ALA A 118 16.45 8.93 39.18
CA ALA A 118 16.70 8.03 40.30
C ALA A 118 15.90 6.71 40.17
N ALA A 119 14.62 6.80 39.81
CA ALA A 119 13.78 5.63 39.59
C ALA A 119 14.27 4.77 38.41
N VAL A 120 14.64 5.40 37.30
CA VAL A 120 15.21 4.72 36.12
C VAL A 120 16.50 3.97 36.48
N LEU A 121 17.42 4.63 37.20
CA LEU A 121 18.67 4.00 37.61
C LEU A 121 18.47 2.84 38.58
N ALA A 122 17.45 2.89 39.44
CA ALA A 122 17.10 1.79 40.35
C ALA A 122 16.54 0.57 39.60
N GLN A 123 15.91 0.79 38.44
CA GLN A 123 15.36 -0.27 37.59
C GLN A 123 16.41 -0.91 36.68
N LEU A 124 17.46 -0.17 36.30
CA LEU A 124 18.51 -0.65 35.41
C LEU A 124 19.45 -1.65 36.13
N PRO A 125 20.02 -2.63 35.39
CA PRO A 125 21.04 -3.53 35.94
C PRO A 125 22.22 -2.77 36.56
N PRO A 126 22.77 -3.20 37.72
CA PRO A 126 23.83 -2.46 38.43
C PRO A 126 25.13 -2.21 37.64
N ASN A 127 25.36 -3.00 36.59
CA ASN A 127 26.51 -2.86 35.71
C ASN A 127 26.29 -1.81 34.61
N MET A 128 25.06 -1.39 34.32
CA MET A 128 24.75 -0.26 33.45
C MET A 128 24.91 1.04 34.23
N LYS A 129 25.71 1.97 33.69
CA LYS A 129 26.11 3.18 34.40
C LYS A 129 25.95 4.41 33.52
N ARG A 130 25.61 5.54 34.14
CA ARG A 130 25.61 6.84 33.45
C ARG A 130 27.01 7.19 32.96
N PRO A 131 27.14 8.05 31.93
CA PRO A 131 28.43 8.54 31.46
C PRO A 131 29.36 9.05 32.57
N THR A 132 28.82 9.84 33.50
CA THR A 132 29.58 10.39 34.64
C THR A 132 30.03 9.31 35.63
N ASP A 133 29.16 8.35 35.97
CA ASP A 133 29.50 7.23 36.84
C ASP A 133 30.56 6.32 36.21
N LEU A 134 30.52 6.15 34.88
CA LEU A 134 31.55 5.44 34.11
C LEU A 134 32.89 6.16 34.17
N VAL A 135 32.89 7.49 34.04
CA VAL A 135 34.10 8.32 34.18
C VAL A 135 34.70 8.16 35.57
N VAL A 136 33.89 8.25 36.63
CA VAL A 136 34.36 8.03 38.01
C VAL A 136 34.98 6.65 38.16
N ALA A 137 34.30 5.59 37.69
CA ALA A 137 34.80 4.23 37.77
C ALA A 137 36.09 3.98 36.95
N ALA A 138 36.26 4.68 35.82
CA ALA A 138 37.46 4.62 34.99
C ALA A 138 38.63 5.40 35.62
N CYS A 139 38.37 6.57 36.22
CA CYS A 139 39.39 7.36 36.90
C CYS A 139 40.04 6.59 38.07
N LEU A 140 39.28 5.73 38.77
CA LEU A 140 39.81 4.85 39.82
C LEU A 140 40.80 3.78 39.30
N ARG A 141 40.97 3.63 37.98
CA ARG A 141 41.75 2.57 37.32
C ARG A 141 42.76 3.10 36.30
N LEU A 142 43.12 4.38 36.37
CA LEU A 142 44.02 5.03 35.42
C LEU A 142 45.41 4.38 35.35
N ASP A 143 45.89 3.75 36.44
CA ASP A 143 47.15 2.99 36.46
C ASP A 143 47.19 1.86 35.42
N HIS A 144 46.02 1.36 34.99
CA HIS A 144 45.92 0.33 33.96
C HIS A 144 45.86 0.89 32.53
N ALA A 145 45.72 2.21 32.33
CA ALA A 145 45.47 2.82 31.03
C ALA A 145 46.54 2.44 29.99
N LYS A 146 47.83 2.52 30.35
CA LYS A 146 48.95 2.15 29.46
C LYS A 146 48.90 0.69 29.00
N THR A 147 48.53 -0.23 29.88
CA THR A 147 48.47 -1.67 29.59
C THR A 147 47.20 -2.04 28.82
N VAL A 148 46.06 -1.45 29.19
CA VAL A 148 44.75 -1.77 28.61
C VAL A 148 44.59 -1.12 27.24
N LEU A 149 44.96 0.15 27.11
CA LEU A 149 44.68 1.00 25.94
C LEU A 149 45.92 1.26 25.08
N GLY A 150 47.10 1.36 25.70
CA GLY A 150 48.29 1.86 25.03
C GLY A 150 48.17 3.35 24.67
N PRO A 151 48.95 3.85 23.70
CA PRO A 151 48.77 5.20 23.17
C PRO A 151 47.39 5.37 22.55
N ILE A 152 46.78 6.54 22.77
CA ILE A 152 45.42 6.87 22.33
C ILE A 152 45.49 7.92 21.23
N GLU A 153 44.78 7.71 20.13
CA GLU A 153 44.69 8.64 19.01
C GLU A 153 43.22 8.96 18.69
N PHE A 154 42.82 10.22 18.72
CA PHE A 154 41.51 10.67 18.24
C PHE A 154 41.60 11.01 16.76
N VAL A 155 40.75 10.39 15.95
CA VAL A 155 40.73 10.59 14.49
C VAL A 155 39.34 11.04 14.05
N GLY A 156 39.28 12.17 13.33
CA GLY A 156 38.04 12.67 12.73
C GLY A 156 37.01 13.23 13.72
N ILE A 157 37.43 13.53 14.95
CA ILE A 157 36.57 14.06 16.02
C ILE A 157 36.80 15.57 16.15
N THR A 158 35.70 16.32 16.18
CA THR A 158 35.71 17.79 16.28
C THR A 158 35.20 18.30 17.62
N GLU A 159 34.62 17.44 18.45
CA GLU A 159 34.09 17.77 19.78
C GLU A 159 33.91 16.51 20.62
N LEU A 160 33.98 16.67 21.94
CA LEU A 160 33.72 15.61 22.90
C LEU A 160 32.75 16.13 23.97
N SER A 161 31.68 15.37 24.24
CA SER A 161 30.66 15.76 25.22
C SER A 161 31.29 16.09 26.59
N PRO A 162 30.83 17.15 27.29
CA PRO A 162 31.44 17.60 28.54
C PRO A 162 31.68 16.51 29.59
N CYS A 163 30.74 15.58 29.77
CA CYS A 163 30.87 14.48 30.73
C CYS A 163 32.16 13.65 30.58
N TRP A 164 32.72 13.57 29.37
CA TRP A 164 33.92 12.77 29.07
C TRP A 164 35.23 13.54 29.25
N ARG A 165 35.20 14.87 29.28
CA ARG A 165 36.39 15.74 29.29
C ARG A 165 37.28 15.53 30.53
N PRO A 166 36.74 15.33 31.76
CA PRO A 166 37.57 15.07 32.93
C PRO A 166 38.42 13.80 32.80
N LEU A 167 37.87 12.73 32.22
CA LEU A 167 38.62 11.49 31.98
C LEU A 167 39.70 11.69 30.93
N LEU A 168 39.40 12.41 29.85
CA LEU A 168 40.38 12.72 28.81
C LEU A 168 41.58 13.46 29.40
N GLN A 169 41.33 14.47 30.25
CA GLN A 169 42.38 15.20 30.94
C GLN A 169 43.18 14.28 31.87
N ALA A 170 42.53 13.43 32.66
CA ALA A 170 43.25 12.50 33.55
C ALA A 170 44.08 11.45 32.78
N LEU A 171 43.66 11.07 31.57
CA LEU A 171 44.38 10.08 30.76
C LEU A 171 45.74 10.58 30.25
N THR A 172 45.92 11.89 30.04
CA THR A 172 47.16 12.45 29.49
C THR A 172 48.34 12.30 30.45
N ASP A 173 48.07 12.19 31.76
CA ASP A 173 49.08 11.93 32.78
C ASP A 173 49.59 10.46 32.78
N HIS A 174 48.83 9.53 32.18
CA HIS A 174 49.11 8.09 32.24
C HIS A 174 49.51 7.45 30.90
N THR A 175 49.07 8.00 29.77
CA THR A 175 49.41 7.49 28.43
C THR A 175 49.43 8.62 27.41
N PRO A 176 50.25 8.54 26.34
CA PRO A 176 50.22 9.54 25.28
C PRO A 176 48.85 9.59 24.62
N VAL A 177 48.27 10.80 24.55
CA VAL A 177 47.03 11.08 23.84
C VAL A 177 47.30 12.07 22.73
N ILE A 178 46.97 11.67 21.50
CA ILE A 178 47.11 12.49 20.29
C ILE A 178 45.72 12.79 19.74
N TRP A 179 45.48 14.05 19.39
CA TRP A 179 44.30 14.49 18.67
C TRP A 179 44.66 14.81 17.22
N THR A 180 44.38 13.87 16.32
CA THR A 180 44.59 14.03 14.88
C THR A 180 43.42 14.81 14.28
N ALA A 181 43.48 16.14 14.42
CA ALA A 181 42.47 17.05 13.89
C ALA A 181 42.50 17.09 12.35
N GLY A 182 43.70 17.03 11.77
CA GLY A 182 43.89 17.34 10.36
C GLY A 182 43.48 18.80 10.07
N PRO A 183 42.65 19.08 9.05
CA PRO A 183 42.18 20.43 8.74
C PRO A 183 40.94 20.85 9.55
N ARG A 184 40.47 20.01 10.49
CA ARG A 184 39.25 20.26 11.26
C ARG A 184 39.47 21.30 12.34
N PRO A 185 38.43 22.09 12.71
CA PRO A 185 38.48 22.92 13.89
C PRO A 185 38.62 22.04 15.14
N THR A 186 39.38 22.54 16.12
CA THR A 186 39.56 21.89 17.43
C THR A 186 38.88 22.74 18.49
N PRO A 187 38.18 22.14 19.46
CA PRO A 187 37.61 22.88 20.58
C PRO A 187 38.67 23.61 21.41
N SER A 188 38.37 24.82 21.88
CA SER A 188 39.29 25.64 22.69
C SER A 188 39.61 24.99 24.05
N TRP A 189 38.70 24.18 24.60
CA TRP A 189 38.92 23.50 25.88
C TRP A 189 40.03 22.44 25.81
N LEU A 190 40.38 21.94 24.62
CA LEU A 190 41.47 20.96 24.46
C LEU A 190 42.83 21.53 24.88
N ASP A 191 43.04 22.84 24.70
CA ASP A 191 44.30 23.51 25.03
C ASP A 191 44.65 23.36 26.52
N ALA A 192 43.66 23.14 27.39
CA ALA A 192 43.82 22.95 28.83
C ALA A 192 44.04 21.48 29.27
N THR A 193 44.03 20.50 28.35
CA THR A 193 44.00 19.06 28.69
C THR A 193 45.34 18.32 28.58
N GLY A 194 46.37 18.95 28.01
CA GLY A 194 47.68 18.32 27.77
C GLY A 194 47.73 17.37 26.56
N VAL A 195 46.65 17.30 25.78
CA VAL A 195 46.58 16.47 24.56
C VAL A 195 47.44 17.07 23.44
N SER A 196 48.22 16.21 22.75
CA SER A 196 49.02 16.65 21.59
C SER A 196 48.14 16.78 20.35
N ILE A 197 48.02 17.98 19.79
CA ILE A 197 47.15 18.23 18.62
C ILE A 197 47.97 18.20 17.33
N THR A 198 47.59 17.30 16.41
CA THR A 198 48.18 17.21 15.07
C THR A 198 47.25 17.87 14.05
N ARG A 199 47.74 18.92 13.37
CA ARG A 199 47.00 19.69 12.36
C ARG A 199 47.56 19.46 10.97
N ALA A 200 46.70 19.57 9.96
CA ALA A 200 47.04 19.54 8.55
C ALA A 200 46.37 20.73 7.83
N PRO A 201 46.94 21.25 6.72
CA PRO A 201 46.28 22.31 5.96
C PRO A 201 44.95 21.82 5.37
N PRO A 202 43.94 22.70 5.22
CA PRO A 202 42.71 22.40 4.48
C PRO A 202 42.99 21.96 3.04
N GLN A 203 42.16 21.06 2.54
CA GLN A 203 42.11 20.73 1.12
C GLN A 203 41.49 21.89 0.31
N ALA A 204 41.76 21.92 -0.99
CA ALA A 204 41.25 22.95 -1.90
C ALA A 204 40.43 22.32 -3.05
N PRO A 205 39.23 21.77 -2.75
CA PRO A 205 38.41 21.13 -3.76
C PRO A 205 37.81 22.15 -4.74
N ALA A 206 37.49 21.69 -5.96
CA ALA A 206 36.67 22.46 -6.88
C ALA A 206 35.24 22.54 -6.35
N VAL A 207 34.78 23.74 -6.00
CA VAL A 207 33.43 23.98 -5.48
C VAL A 207 32.53 24.57 -6.56
N ARG A 208 31.34 23.98 -6.75
CA ARG A 208 30.30 24.51 -7.63
C ARG A 208 28.94 24.55 -6.95
N SER A 209 28.19 25.62 -7.18
CA SER A 209 26.83 25.79 -6.67
C SER A 209 25.81 25.55 -7.79
N VAL A 210 24.77 24.77 -7.53
CA VAL A 210 23.70 24.46 -8.50
C VAL A 210 22.32 24.55 -7.86
N SER A 211 21.29 24.86 -8.67
CA SER A 211 19.91 24.70 -8.23
C SER A 211 19.08 23.80 -9.13
N ALA A 212 18.27 22.97 -8.49
CA ALA A 212 17.34 22.04 -9.10
C ALA A 212 15.89 22.54 -8.96
N ALA A 213 14.99 22.07 -9.84
CA ALA A 213 13.60 22.52 -9.84
C ALA A 213 12.85 22.11 -8.56
N THR A 214 13.00 20.87 -8.13
CA THR A 214 12.38 20.28 -6.93
C THR A 214 13.39 19.40 -6.19
N THR A 215 13.05 18.96 -4.98
CA THR A 215 13.85 18.00 -4.19
C THR A 215 14.03 16.65 -4.91
N TYR A 216 12.98 16.14 -5.57
CA TYR A 216 13.11 14.94 -6.41
C TYR A 216 14.06 15.16 -7.61
N HIS A 217 13.97 16.32 -8.27
CA HIS A 217 14.90 16.65 -9.36
C HIS A 217 16.34 16.82 -8.85
N GLU A 218 16.53 17.35 -7.65
CA GLU A 218 17.83 17.41 -6.99
C GLU A 218 18.43 16.02 -6.74
N ALA A 219 17.63 15.07 -6.29
CA ALA A 219 18.05 13.67 -6.11
C ALA A 219 18.44 13.03 -7.45
N ILE A 220 17.64 13.23 -8.51
CA ILE A 220 17.98 12.77 -9.88
C ILE A 220 19.33 13.32 -10.31
N GLU A 221 19.55 14.62 -10.17
CA GLU A 221 20.82 15.25 -10.55
C GLU A 221 22.00 14.71 -9.73
N ALA A 222 21.77 14.35 -8.46
CA ALA A 222 22.81 13.73 -7.63
C ALA A 222 23.20 12.34 -8.14
N ILE A 223 22.25 11.51 -8.57
CA ILE A 223 22.54 10.20 -9.16
C ILE A 223 23.18 10.33 -10.53
N ARG A 224 22.72 11.26 -11.39
CA ARG A 224 23.37 11.56 -12.69
C ARG A 224 24.83 11.96 -12.49
N TRP A 225 25.10 12.79 -11.49
CA TRP A 225 26.45 13.20 -11.13
C TRP A 225 27.32 12.03 -10.66
N ALA A 226 26.83 11.22 -9.72
CA ALA A 226 27.58 10.05 -9.23
C ALA A 226 27.87 9.05 -10.37
N ARG A 227 26.87 8.78 -11.22
CA ARG A 227 27.02 7.93 -12.40
C ARG A 227 28.07 8.48 -13.36
N SER A 228 28.07 9.79 -13.62
CA SER A 228 29.04 10.43 -14.50
C SER A 228 30.48 10.23 -14.03
N LEU A 229 30.74 10.34 -12.73
CA LEU A 229 32.07 10.14 -12.15
C LEU A 229 32.54 8.68 -12.28
N LEU A 230 31.63 7.73 -12.04
CA LEU A 230 31.91 6.30 -12.18
C LEU A 230 32.16 5.92 -13.64
N ALA A 231 31.34 6.42 -14.56
CA ALA A 231 31.43 6.09 -15.98
C ALA A 231 32.64 6.75 -16.66
N SER A 232 33.08 7.93 -16.21
CA SER A 232 34.30 8.56 -16.71
C SER A 232 35.57 7.94 -16.13
N GLY A 233 35.47 7.16 -15.05
CA GLY A 233 36.62 6.59 -14.34
C GLY A 233 37.37 7.61 -13.48
N GLU A 234 36.80 8.79 -13.24
CA GLU A 234 37.39 9.83 -12.38
C GLU A 234 37.37 9.45 -10.89
N ALA A 235 36.45 8.57 -10.48
CA ALA A 235 36.27 8.16 -9.09
C ALA A 235 35.91 6.67 -8.98
N GLU A 236 36.41 6.02 -7.93
CA GLU A 236 35.86 4.75 -7.47
C GLU A 236 34.57 4.98 -6.66
N ALA A 237 33.72 3.96 -6.52
CA ALA A 237 32.47 4.10 -5.77
C ALA A 237 32.68 4.56 -4.31
N ALA A 238 33.73 4.04 -3.66
CA ALA A 238 34.12 4.41 -2.30
C ALA A 238 34.63 5.86 -2.18
N ASP A 239 34.92 6.55 -3.28
CA ASP A 239 35.40 7.94 -3.29
C ASP A 239 34.24 8.96 -3.33
N ILE A 240 32.99 8.51 -3.50
CA ILE A 240 31.82 9.36 -3.77
C ILE A 240 30.85 9.35 -2.58
N ALA A 241 30.48 10.54 -2.11
CA ALA A 241 29.36 10.73 -1.18
C ALA A 241 28.34 11.75 -1.67
N ILE A 242 27.08 11.43 -1.41
CA ILE A 242 25.96 12.37 -1.40
C ILE A 242 25.57 12.56 0.07
N ALA A 243 25.39 13.81 0.51
CA ALA A 243 25.04 14.08 1.90
C ALA A 243 24.07 15.24 2.10
N ALA A 244 23.31 15.17 3.18
CA ALA A 244 22.41 16.23 3.64
C ALA A 244 22.48 16.38 5.16
N ALA A 245 22.11 17.55 5.69
CA ALA A 245 21.91 17.71 7.14
C ALA A 245 20.79 16.79 7.67
N SER A 246 19.72 16.60 6.90
CA SER A 246 18.63 15.66 7.19
C SER A 246 18.36 14.78 5.96
N THR A 247 18.32 13.46 6.16
CA THR A 247 18.20 12.49 5.06
C THR A 247 16.76 12.07 4.77
N ALA A 248 15.83 12.26 5.72
CA ALA A 248 14.48 11.69 5.67
C ALA A 248 13.66 12.09 4.43
N GLU A 249 13.77 13.34 3.97
CA GLU A 249 13.03 13.82 2.79
C GLU A 249 13.51 13.18 1.47
N TYR A 250 14.76 12.70 1.43
CA TYR A 250 15.37 12.13 0.23
C TYR A 250 15.45 10.61 0.26
N ASP A 251 15.29 9.97 1.43
CA ASP A 251 15.46 8.53 1.59
C ASP A 251 14.58 7.73 0.60
N ASP A 252 13.29 8.07 0.50
CA ASP A 252 12.35 7.38 -0.39
C ASP A 252 12.69 7.63 -1.88
N TYR A 253 13.18 8.84 -2.22
CA TYR A 253 13.64 9.15 -3.57
C TYR A 253 14.89 8.36 -3.94
N PHE A 254 15.90 8.35 -3.08
CA PHE A 254 17.13 7.61 -3.34
C PHE A 254 16.90 6.11 -3.37
N GLN A 255 15.94 5.59 -2.61
CA GLN A 255 15.60 4.18 -2.65
C GLN A 255 14.98 3.79 -4.00
N ALA A 256 14.05 4.59 -4.51
CA ALA A 256 13.46 4.38 -5.84
C ALA A 256 14.51 4.56 -6.94
N LEU A 257 15.33 5.62 -6.87
CA LEU A 257 16.37 5.91 -7.86
C LEU A 257 17.49 4.87 -7.86
N ARG A 258 17.86 4.30 -6.69
CA ARG A 258 18.85 3.22 -6.59
C ARG A 258 18.47 2.02 -7.45
N ALA A 259 17.20 1.62 -7.40
CA ALA A 259 16.69 0.48 -8.17
C ALA A 259 16.71 0.75 -9.68
N ASP A 260 16.19 1.90 -10.12
CA ASP A 260 16.18 2.28 -11.55
C ASP A 260 17.59 2.56 -12.10
N ALA A 261 18.47 3.16 -11.29
CA ALA A 261 19.85 3.41 -11.65
C ALA A 261 20.70 2.14 -11.63
N ASN A 262 20.29 1.01 -11.05
CA ASN A 262 21.17 -0.15 -10.87
C ASN A 262 22.57 0.28 -10.36
N LEU A 263 22.59 1.06 -9.27
CA LEU A 263 23.80 1.62 -8.66
C LEU A 263 23.83 1.20 -7.19
N ASP A 264 24.98 0.70 -6.72
CA ASP A 264 25.18 0.41 -5.29
C ASP A 264 25.33 1.72 -4.51
N LEU A 265 24.19 2.27 -4.10
CA LEU A 265 24.06 3.42 -3.22
C LEU A 265 23.76 2.94 -1.79
N HIS A 266 24.78 3.00 -0.93
CA HIS A 266 24.70 2.58 0.47
C HIS A 266 24.13 3.68 1.37
N PHE A 267 23.09 3.34 2.14
CA PHE A 267 22.46 4.20 3.14
C PHE A 267 23.17 4.04 4.48
N VAL A 268 24.09 4.95 4.80
CA VAL A 268 24.92 4.85 6.01
C VAL A 268 24.08 4.85 7.31
N HIS A 269 22.91 5.50 7.28
CA HIS A 269 21.94 5.52 8.38
C HIS A 269 20.87 4.42 8.30
N GLY A 270 21.00 3.48 7.37
CA GLY A 270 20.05 2.41 7.11
C GLY A 270 18.80 2.83 6.33
N ILE A 271 18.03 1.83 5.91
CA ILE A 271 16.75 1.99 5.19
C ILE A 271 15.57 1.70 6.13
N LYS A 272 14.41 2.31 5.86
CA LYS A 272 13.17 2.03 6.60
C LYS A 272 12.82 0.55 6.49
N VAL A 273 12.47 -0.11 7.59
CA VAL A 273 12.13 -1.55 7.57
C VAL A 273 10.92 -1.82 6.68
N THR A 274 9.96 -0.90 6.63
CA THR A 274 8.75 -0.97 5.80
C THR A 274 9.03 -1.01 4.30
N THR A 275 10.25 -0.70 3.86
CA THR A 275 10.62 -0.77 2.45
C THR A 275 11.12 -2.15 2.03
N THR A 276 11.20 -3.08 2.99
CA THR A 276 11.65 -4.46 2.79
C THR A 276 10.52 -5.46 2.99
N ARG A 277 10.65 -6.65 2.40
CA ARG A 277 9.67 -7.73 2.55
C ARG A 277 9.41 -8.10 4.01
N ASP A 278 10.47 -8.23 4.81
CA ASP A 278 10.37 -8.62 6.22
C ASP A 278 9.64 -7.55 7.06
N GLY A 279 9.93 -6.27 6.81
CA GLY A 279 9.20 -5.19 7.48
C GLY A 279 7.78 -5.03 6.96
N GLN A 280 7.49 -5.35 5.69
CA GLN A 280 6.13 -5.43 5.18
C GLN A 280 5.34 -6.57 5.83
N ALA A 281 5.95 -7.71 6.15
CA ALA A 281 5.30 -8.79 6.89
C ALA A 281 4.89 -8.32 8.30
N ALA A 282 5.80 -7.65 9.02
CA ALA A 282 5.50 -7.02 10.31
C ALA A 282 4.39 -5.96 10.19
N ALA A 283 4.42 -5.12 9.15
CA ALA A 283 3.39 -4.10 8.91
C ALA A 283 2.03 -4.70 8.54
N ALA A 284 1.98 -5.81 7.79
CA ALA A 284 0.74 -6.51 7.48
C ALA A 284 0.10 -7.11 8.73
N LEU A 285 0.91 -7.60 9.68
CA LEU A 285 0.42 -8.06 10.97
C LEU A 285 -0.14 -6.88 11.78
N ALA A 286 0.60 -5.78 11.88
CA ALA A 286 0.13 -4.56 12.57
C ALA A 286 -1.20 -4.06 11.98
N ASP A 287 -1.36 -4.07 10.66
CA ASP A 287 -2.59 -3.65 9.97
C ASP A 287 -3.81 -4.48 10.40
N ILE A 288 -3.65 -5.79 10.60
CA ILE A 288 -4.72 -6.66 11.14
C ILE A 288 -5.00 -6.32 12.60
N LEU A 289 -3.97 -6.18 13.44
CA LEU A 289 -4.17 -5.93 14.87
C LEU A 289 -4.76 -4.56 15.19
N ILE A 290 -4.50 -3.56 14.34
CA ILE A 290 -4.99 -2.19 14.50
C ILE A 290 -6.34 -1.99 13.80
N ARG A 291 -6.53 -2.52 12.59
CA ARG A 291 -7.70 -2.25 11.73
C ARG A 291 -8.68 -3.42 11.62
N GLY A 292 -8.42 -4.52 12.33
CA GLY A 292 -9.27 -5.70 12.40
C GLY A 292 -9.00 -6.72 11.29
N LEU A 293 -9.70 -7.86 11.33
CA LEU A 293 -9.57 -8.92 10.33
C LEU A 293 -10.26 -8.53 9.01
N SER A 294 -9.72 -9.02 7.89
CA SER A 294 -10.41 -9.09 6.60
C SER A 294 -9.71 -10.14 5.74
N GLN A 295 -10.40 -10.64 4.73
CA GLN A 295 -9.82 -11.53 3.73
C GLN A 295 -8.61 -10.89 3.04
N THR A 296 -8.69 -9.62 2.66
CA THR A 296 -7.60 -8.88 1.99
C THR A 296 -6.36 -8.73 2.86
N ARG A 297 -6.52 -8.39 4.14
CA ARG A 297 -5.42 -8.29 5.09
C ARG A 297 -4.82 -9.67 5.41
N MET A 298 -5.66 -10.70 5.54
CA MET A 298 -5.20 -12.08 5.71
C MET A 298 -4.36 -12.56 4.51
N ARG A 299 -4.84 -12.33 3.28
CA ARG A 299 -4.09 -12.65 2.04
C ARG A 299 -2.75 -11.93 2.01
N ARG A 300 -2.72 -10.64 2.36
CA ARG A 300 -1.48 -9.85 2.42
C ARG A 300 -0.49 -10.41 3.44
N LEU A 301 -0.93 -10.70 4.67
CA LEU A 301 -0.08 -11.26 5.71
C LEU A 301 0.48 -12.63 5.30
N ALA A 302 -0.39 -13.55 4.86
CA ALA A 302 0.01 -14.90 4.47
C ALA A 302 1.01 -14.90 3.30
N ALA A 303 0.81 -14.03 2.30
CA ALA A 303 1.73 -13.90 1.17
C ALA A 303 3.13 -13.40 1.61
N LEU A 304 3.19 -12.55 2.64
CA LEU A 304 4.43 -11.94 3.11
C LEU A 304 5.22 -12.83 4.08
N CYS A 305 4.56 -13.54 5.00
CA CYS A 305 5.20 -14.50 5.92
C CYS A 305 5.94 -15.63 5.19
N GLY A 306 5.56 -15.92 3.94
CA GLY A 306 6.22 -16.92 3.12
C GLY A 306 6.00 -18.35 3.63
N PRO A 307 6.50 -19.36 2.90
CA PRO A 307 6.29 -20.77 3.25
C PRO A 307 7.34 -21.33 4.20
N GLU A 308 8.35 -20.58 4.64
CA GLU A 308 9.52 -21.20 5.31
C GLU A 308 9.37 -21.33 6.84
N SER A 309 8.40 -20.64 7.46
CA SER A 309 8.20 -20.69 8.93
C SER A 309 6.90 -20.00 9.39
N GLY A 310 6.49 -20.24 10.64
CA GLY A 310 5.26 -19.69 11.26
C GLY A 310 4.02 -20.56 11.02
N LEU A 311 2.88 -20.20 11.61
CA LEU A 311 1.64 -21.00 11.50
C LEU A 311 1.13 -21.16 10.06
N PHE A 312 1.41 -20.20 9.17
CA PHE A 312 1.02 -20.31 7.76
C PHE A 312 1.78 -21.40 6.99
N HIS A 313 2.95 -21.84 7.47
CA HIS A 313 3.69 -22.95 6.85
C HIS A 313 2.93 -24.28 6.92
N ALA A 314 2.09 -24.46 7.94
CA ALA A 314 1.28 -25.66 8.10
C ALA A 314 0.16 -25.76 7.05
N LEU A 315 -0.13 -24.69 6.31
CA LEU A 315 -1.16 -24.69 5.26
C LEU A 315 -0.55 -25.05 3.89
N PRO A 316 -1.31 -25.76 3.03
CA PRO A 316 -0.82 -26.19 1.73
C PRO A 316 -0.56 -25.00 0.79
N LYS A 317 0.41 -25.16 -0.13
CA LYS A 317 0.71 -24.13 -1.12
C LYS A 317 -0.53 -23.83 -1.98
N GLY A 318 -0.92 -22.56 -2.04
CA GLY A 318 -2.10 -22.14 -2.79
C GLY A 318 -3.42 -22.26 -2.03
N TRP A 319 -3.41 -22.55 -0.73
CA TRP A 319 -4.62 -22.63 0.11
C TRP A 319 -5.52 -21.40 -0.01
N MET A 320 -4.96 -20.21 -0.28
CA MET A 320 -5.71 -18.96 -0.45
C MET A 320 -6.75 -19.00 -1.60
N ARG A 321 -6.79 -20.06 -2.42
CA ARG A 321 -7.85 -20.31 -3.40
C ARG A 321 -9.20 -20.63 -2.76
N ILE A 322 -9.23 -21.16 -1.53
CA ILE A 322 -10.46 -21.49 -0.80
C ILE A 322 -11.19 -20.23 -0.32
N LEU A 323 -10.50 -19.09 -0.25
CA LEU A 323 -11.08 -17.85 0.22
C LEU A 323 -11.96 -17.25 -0.88
N PRO A 324 -13.27 -17.06 -0.67
CA PRO A 324 -14.18 -16.54 -1.69
C PRO A 324 -13.76 -15.14 -2.13
N THR A 325 -13.77 -14.86 -3.43
CA THR A 325 -13.33 -13.55 -3.95
C THR A 325 -14.17 -12.38 -3.39
N ASP A 326 -15.43 -12.64 -3.09
CA ASP A 326 -16.45 -11.61 -2.83
C ASP A 326 -16.85 -11.54 -1.34
N ALA A 327 -16.27 -12.40 -0.49
CA ALA A 327 -16.53 -12.42 0.94
C ALA A 327 -15.50 -11.55 1.69
N PRO A 328 -15.94 -10.51 2.44
CA PRO A 328 -15.02 -9.60 3.13
C PRO A 328 -14.31 -10.28 4.31
N LEU A 329 -14.95 -11.28 4.91
CA LEU A 329 -14.48 -12.04 6.09
C LEU A 329 -13.96 -11.11 7.20
N ALA A 330 -14.76 -10.10 7.57
CA ALA A 330 -14.37 -9.05 8.50
C ALA A 330 -14.50 -9.44 9.99
N SER A 331 -15.12 -10.59 10.30
CA SER A 331 -15.37 -11.03 11.67
C SER A 331 -15.06 -12.52 11.85
N ALA A 332 -14.70 -12.91 13.08
CA ALA A 332 -14.44 -14.30 13.42
C ALA A 332 -15.63 -15.23 13.13
N SER A 333 -16.86 -14.74 13.26
CA SER A 333 -18.07 -15.53 12.94
C SER A 333 -18.24 -15.77 11.44
N ALA A 334 -17.90 -14.79 10.58
CA ALA A 334 -17.90 -14.98 9.13
C ALA A 334 -16.84 -16.00 8.71
N TRP A 335 -15.65 -15.95 9.34
CA TRP A 335 -14.61 -16.95 9.16
C TRP A 335 -15.04 -18.35 9.63
N ALA A 336 -15.67 -18.46 10.82
CA ALA A 336 -16.14 -19.74 11.33
C ALA A 336 -17.15 -20.39 10.37
N ARG A 337 -18.14 -19.61 9.89
CA ARG A 337 -19.09 -20.08 8.88
C ARG A 337 -18.41 -20.58 7.62
N LEU A 338 -17.47 -19.81 7.05
CA LEU A 338 -16.72 -20.28 5.88
C LEU A 338 -16.03 -21.62 6.14
N LEU A 339 -15.32 -21.74 7.26
CA LEU A 339 -14.58 -22.95 7.61
C LEU A 339 -15.49 -24.16 7.88
N ASP A 340 -16.70 -23.95 8.40
CA ASP A 340 -17.66 -25.04 8.65
C ASP A 340 -18.23 -25.65 7.36
N HIS A 341 -18.15 -24.94 6.22
CA HIS A 341 -18.65 -25.40 4.92
C HIS A 341 -17.57 -25.98 4.00
N LEU A 342 -16.29 -25.87 4.36
CA LEU A 342 -15.21 -26.38 3.51
C LEU A 342 -15.14 -27.91 3.57
N GLU A 343 -15.06 -28.53 2.40
CA GLU A 343 -14.80 -29.95 2.25
C GLU A 343 -13.32 -30.21 1.97
N VAL A 344 -12.91 -31.47 2.16
CA VAL A 344 -11.53 -31.92 1.90
C VAL A 344 -11.11 -31.61 0.46
N THR A 345 -12.01 -31.71 -0.51
CA THR A 345 -11.78 -31.46 -1.94
C THR A 345 -11.51 -30.00 -2.29
N ASP A 346 -11.89 -29.05 -1.43
CA ASP A 346 -11.63 -27.62 -1.66
C ASP A 346 -10.13 -27.30 -1.51
N TRP A 347 -9.45 -28.04 -0.65
CA TRP A 347 -8.04 -27.84 -0.33
C TRP A 347 -7.10 -28.32 -1.46
N PRO A 348 -5.99 -27.61 -1.74
CA PRO A 348 -5.04 -27.97 -2.80
C PRO A 348 -4.46 -29.38 -2.74
N ASP A 349 -4.33 -29.93 -1.54
CA ASP A 349 -3.73 -31.23 -1.25
C ASP A 349 -4.77 -32.27 -0.80
N GLU A 350 -6.06 -31.97 -0.94
CA GLU A 350 -7.16 -32.84 -0.54
C GLU A 350 -7.05 -33.32 0.92
N GLN A 351 -6.65 -32.41 1.83
CA GLN A 351 -6.61 -32.63 3.28
C GLN A 351 -7.30 -31.48 4.00
N ASP A 352 -8.04 -31.79 5.08
CA ASP A 352 -8.70 -30.74 5.87
C ASP A 352 -7.70 -29.99 6.76
N HIS A 353 -7.54 -28.70 6.49
CA HIS A 353 -6.70 -27.78 7.26
C HIS A 353 -7.52 -26.71 8.01
N SER A 354 -8.84 -26.90 8.12
CA SER A 354 -9.76 -25.92 8.72
C SER A 354 -9.44 -25.62 10.18
N ALA A 355 -9.00 -26.62 10.95
CA ALA A 355 -8.57 -26.46 12.34
C ALA A 355 -7.33 -25.55 12.46
N THR A 356 -6.34 -25.72 11.59
CA THR A 356 -5.13 -24.90 11.53
C THR A 356 -5.47 -23.44 11.23
N LEU A 357 -6.28 -23.21 10.20
CA LEU A 357 -6.69 -21.86 9.80
C LEU A 357 -7.55 -21.19 10.89
N ARG A 358 -8.45 -21.93 11.55
CA ARG A 358 -9.21 -21.46 12.71
C ARG A 358 -8.30 -20.99 13.84
N GLY A 359 -7.26 -21.76 14.18
CA GLY A 359 -6.29 -21.38 15.20
C GLY A 359 -5.55 -20.06 14.90
N ILE A 360 -5.23 -19.79 13.63
CA ILE A 360 -4.63 -18.52 13.21
C ILE A 360 -5.63 -17.36 13.41
N ILE A 361 -6.89 -17.56 13.02
CA ILE A 361 -7.94 -16.54 13.14
C ILE A 361 -8.25 -16.22 14.60
N ASP A 362 -8.35 -17.24 15.46
CA ASP A 362 -8.55 -17.08 16.89
C ASP A 362 -7.41 -16.28 17.53
N LEU A 363 -6.17 -16.59 17.14
CA LEU A 363 -4.99 -15.88 17.60
C LEU A 363 -5.02 -14.39 17.20
N LEU A 364 -5.34 -14.09 15.93
CA LEU A 364 -5.44 -12.71 15.44
C LEU A 364 -6.60 -11.93 16.07
N THR A 365 -7.69 -12.60 16.43
CA THR A 365 -8.89 -11.97 17.03
C THR A 365 -8.63 -11.49 18.47
N LYS A 366 -7.57 -11.97 19.14
CA LYS A 366 -7.14 -11.44 20.45
C LYS A 366 -6.76 -9.95 20.40
N GLY A 367 -6.42 -9.43 19.21
CA GLY A 367 -6.12 -8.01 18.99
C GLY A 367 -4.74 -7.58 19.51
N HIS A 368 -4.51 -6.27 19.53
CA HIS A 368 -3.19 -5.70 19.83
C HIS A 368 -2.68 -5.93 21.25
N SER A 369 -3.53 -6.30 22.22
CA SER A 369 -3.10 -6.64 23.59
C SER A 369 -2.27 -7.92 23.66
N ALA A 370 -2.42 -8.81 22.69
CA ALA A 370 -1.64 -10.05 22.56
C ALA A 370 -0.54 -9.95 21.49
N ALA A 371 -0.13 -8.73 21.10
CA ALA A 371 0.79 -8.50 19.98
C ALA A 371 2.12 -9.27 20.05
N ASP A 372 2.69 -9.48 21.24
CA ASP A 372 3.93 -10.25 21.42
C ASP A 372 3.75 -11.75 21.14
N GLU A 373 2.68 -12.34 21.69
CA GLU A 373 2.28 -13.74 21.45
C GLU A 373 2.02 -13.97 19.96
N ILE A 374 1.19 -13.10 19.36
CA ILE A 374 0.78 -13.21 17.96
C ILE A 374 1.98 -13.10 17.03
N GLY A 375 2.84 -12.10 17.25
CA GLY A 375 4.04 -11.90 16.43
C GLY A 375 5.02 -13.06 16.51
N THR A 376 5.23 -13.62 17.70
CA THR A 376 6.11 -14.78 17.90
C THR A 376 5.60 -16.04 17.21
N ALA A 377 4.28 -16.22 17.10
CA ALA A 377 3.69 -17.37 16.41
C ALA A 377 3.67 -17.22 14.87
N LEU A 378 3.48 -16.01 14.35
CA LEU A 378 3.25 -15.75 12.92
C LEU A 378 4.47 -15.26 12.14
N LEU A 379 5.43 -14.61 12.81
CA LEU A 379 6.63 -14.06 12.19
C LEU A 379 7.86 -14.85 12.61
N SER A 380 8.90 -14.80 11.79
CA SER A 380 10.17 -15.48 12.04
C SER A 380 11.36 -14.63 11.57
N GLY A 381 12.57 -15.07 11.90
CA GLY A 381 13.82 -14.46 11.41
C GLY A 381 13.88 -12.95 11.62
N ARG A 382 14.17 -12.22 10.54
CA ARG A 382 14.29 -10.76 10.56
C ARG A 382 12.95 -10.04 10.77
N ALA A 383 11.83 -10.59 10.27
CA ALA A 383 10.51 -10.02 10.49
C ALA A 383 10.12 -10.05 11.98
N LEU A 384 10.40 -11.15 12.69
CA LEU A 384 10.19 -11.24 14.13
C LEU A 384 11.12 -10.30 14.92
N ALA A 385 12.38 -10.14 14.49
CA ALA A 385 13.29 -9.19 15.11
C ALA A 385 12.81 -7.73 14.96
N ILE A 386 12.30 -7.37 13.78
CA ILE A 386 11.68 -6.06 13.52
C ILE A 386 10.45 -5.88 14.42
N TRP A 387 9.59 -6.89 14.51
CA TRP A 387 8.39 -6.86 15.33
C TRP A 387 8.70 -6.61 16.81
N ARG A 388 9.64 -7.37 17.39
CA ARG A 388 10.07 -7.18 18.78
C ARG A 388 10.64 -5.80 19.01
N LYS A 389 11.46 -5.29 18.08
CA LYS A 389 12.01 -3.94 18.15
C LYS A 389 10.90 -2.88 18.09
N ALA A 390 9.83 -3.12 17.32
CA ALA A 390 8.69 -2.21 17.27
C ALA A 390 7.89 -2.22 18.58
N LEU A 391 7.65 -3.39 19.17
CA LEU A 391 6.95 -3.50 20.46
C LEU A 391 7.71 -2.83 21.61
N LEU A 392 9.05 -2.78 21.54
CA LEU A 392 9.88 -2.11 22.53
C LEU A 392 9.91 -0.59 22.36
N ALA A 393 9.73 -0.09 21.13
CA ALA A 393 9.85 1.33 20.82
C ALA A 393 8.55 2.13 21.01
N GLY A 394 7.40 1.47 21.24
CA GLY A 394 6.14 2.16 21.49
C GLY A 394 5.00 1.24 21.95
N PRO A 395 3.87 1.81 22.41
CA PRO A 395 2.71 1.02 22.79
C PRO A 395 2.12 0.26 21.59
N TRP A 396 1.40 -0.83 21.86
CA TRP A 396 0.85 -1.71 20.82
C TRP A 396 -0.08 -1.00 19.84
N GLY A 397 -0.79 0.03 20.31
CA GLY A 397 -1.71 0.83 19.48
C GLY A 397 -1.02 1.76 18.47
N SER A 398 0.30 1.94 18.53
CA SER A 398 1.07 2.80 17.62
C SER A 398 2.08 2.01 16.76
N LEU A 399 1.87 0.69 16.62
CA LEU A 399 2.80 -0.18 15.88
C LEU A 399 3.03 0.27 14.43
N ASP A 400 2.02 0.87 13.79
CA ASP A 400 2.14 1.46 12.46
C ASP A 400 3.21 2.57 12.41
N THR A 401 3.13 3.52 13.34
CA THR A 401 4.05 4.65 13.47
C THR A 401 5.44 4.17 13.86
N THR A 402 5.53 3.21 14.80
CA THR A 402 6.82 2.68 15.24
C THR A 402 7.52 1.92 14.12
N LEU A 403 6.82 1.05 13.39
CA LEU A 403 7.38 0.34 12.24
C LEU A 403 7.83 1.29 11.12
N GLU A 404 7.13 2.40 10.91
CA GLU A 404 7.50 3.40 9.90
C GLU A 404 8.84 4.07 10.18
N THR A 405 9.19 4.28 11.45
CA THR A 405 10.43 4.97 11.86
C THR A 405 11.63 4.04 12.01
N LEU A 406 11.40 2.73 12.19
CA LEU A 406 12.48 1.76 12.34
C LEU A 406 13.33 1.64 11.08
N LYS A 407 14.65 1.67 11.28
CA LYS A 407 15.64 1.46 10.22
C LYS A 407 16.46 0.18 10.44
N GLN A 408 16.98 -0.33 9.34
CA GLN A 408 17.87 -1.49 9.30
C GLN A 408 18.95 -1.34 8.23
N ASP A 409 19.98 -2.18 8.31
CA ASP A 409 21.06 -2.23 7.32
C ASP A 409 20.53 -2.63 5.92
N ASP A 410 21.08 -1.99 4.88
CA ASP A 410 20.65 -2.11 3.49
C ASP A 410 21.43 -3.19 2.69
N GLY A 411 22.29 -3.94 3.36
CA GLY A 411 23.07 -5.04 2.80
C GLY A 411 24.33 -4.61 2.03
N LEU A 412 24.63 -3.32 1.97
CA LEU A 412 25.82 -2.80 1.28
C LEU A 412 26.94 -2.40 2.27
N ASP A 413 28.17 -2.34 1.77
CA ASP A 413 29.32 -1.83 2.52
C ASP A 413 29.76 -0.46 1.96
N ALA A 414 29.70 0.56 2.80
CA ALA A 414 30.13 1.92 2.49
C ALA A 414 31.55 2.02 1.94
N CYS A 415 32.44 1.07 2.26
CA CYS A 415 33.85 1.13 1.86
C CYS A 415 34.09 0.71 0.40
N ILE A 416 33.06 0.24 -0.31
CA ILE A 416 33.13 -0.17 -1.71
C ILE A 416 31.97 0.38 -2.56
N SER A 417 31.08 1.17 -1.97
CA SER A 417 29.84 1.67 -2.59
C SER A 417 29.76 3.19 -2.52
N VAL A 418 29.00 3.79 -3.45
CA VAL A 418 28.64 5.20 -3.34
C VAL A 418 27.81 5.37 -2.08
N SER A 419 28.11 6.39 -1.28
CA SER A 419 27.45 6.54 0.03
C SER A 419 26.44 7.68 0.05
N TRP A 420 25.21 7.39 0.48
CA TRP A 420 24.22 8.37 0.91
C TRP A 420 24.21 8.44 2.44
N MET A 421 24.48 9.62 3.01
CA MET A 421 24.72 9.74 4.44
C MET A 421 24.35 11.10 5.01
N PRO A 422 24.09 11.22 6.32
CA PRO A 422 23.99 12.53 6.96
C PRO A 422 25.35 13.24 6.96
N ALA A 423 25.32 14.57 6.92
CA ALA A 423 26.53 15.40 6.83
C ALA A 423 27.54 15.16 7.97
N ASN A 424 27.07 14.85 9.18
CA ASN A 424 27.92 14.52 10.32
C ASN A 424 28.75 13.25 10.10
N ALA A 425 28.18 12.23 9.43
CA ALA A 425 28.89 11.01 9.07
C ALA A 425 29.98 11.28 8.02
N LEU A 426 29.70 12.17 7.05
CA LEU A 426 30.66 12.59 6.04
C LEU A 426 31.80 13.44 6.63
N ALA A 427 31.50 14.31 7.59
CA ALA A 427 32.51 15.10 8.30
C ALA A 427 33.50 14.20 9.08
N ALA A 428 32.99 13.10 9.65
CA ALA A 428 33.78 12.08 10.34
C ALA A 428 34.59 11.19 9.37
N SER A 429 34.00 10.80 8.23
CA SER A 429 34.62 10.01 7.15
C SER A 429 34.56 10.75 5.82
N PRO A 430 35.54 11.62 5.52
CA PRO A 430 35.56 12.40 4.29
C PRO A 430 35.64 11.54 3.03
N ARG A 431 35.02 12.02 1.96
CA ARG A 431 35.12 11.45 0.61
C ARG A 431 35.84 12.43 -0.31
N ARG A 432 36.36 11.93 -1.43
CA ARG A 432 37.13 12.73 -2.39
C ARG A 432 36.22 13.54 -3.31
N PHE A 433 35.04 13.00 -3.63
CA PHE A 433 33.99 13.63 -4.41
C PHE A 433 32.71 13.71 -3.59
N VAL A 434 32.21 14.92 -3.38
CA VAL A 434 31.08 15.17 -2.50
C VAL A 434 30.00 15.97 -3.21
N ARG A 435 28.74 15.59 -3.00
CA ARG A 435 27.58 16.42 -3.33
C ARG A 435 26.72 16.64 -2.10
N LEU A 436 26.61 17.90 -1.69
CA LEU A 436 25.75 18.33 -0.60
C LEU A 436 24.40 18.77 -1.18
N ILE A 437 23.31 18.19 -0.70
CA ILE A 437 21.95 18.48 -1.19
C ILE A 437 21.08 19.09 -0.09
N GLY A 438 20.01 19.77 -0.48
CA GLY A 438 19.07 20.37 0.46
C GLY A 438 19.62 21.60 1.18
N LEU A 439 20.52 22.37 0.54
CA LEU A 439 21.03 23.66 1.03
C LEU A 439 19.97 24.77 0.90
N ASN A 440 18.85 24.55 1.59
CA ASN A 440 17.69 25.42 1.66
C ASN A 440 17.64 26.14 3.01
N SER A 441 17.03 27.33 3.01
CA SER A 441 16.79 28.11 4.23
C SER A 441 16.04 27.27 5.26
N SER A 442 16.46 27.36 6.53
CA SER A 442 15.93 26.61 7.69
C SER A 442 16.04 25.07 7.62
N ARG A 443 16.53 24.50 6.52
CA ARG A 443 16.80 23.06 6.39
C ARG A 443 18.28 22.73 6.62
N TRP A 444 19.18 23.60 6.18
CA TRP A 444 20.61 23.49 6.47
C TRP A 444 21.22 24.89 6.58
N PRO A 445 21.66 25.33 7.77
CA PRO A 445 21.55 24.64 9.06
C PRO A 445 20.09 24.49 9.51
N ARG A 446 19.83 23.41 10.24
CA ARG A 446 18.55 23.15 10.89
C ARG A 446 18.32 24.13 12.05
N GLY A 447 17.05 24.43 12.31
CA GLY A 447 16.64 25.27 13.44
C GLY A 447 16.97 24.65 14.80
N ILE A 448 17.16 25.49 15.81
CA ILE A 448 17.29 25.05 17.21
C ILE A 448 15.89 24.84 17.76
N SER A 449 15.66 23.71 18.43
CA SER A 449 14.47 23.46 19.24
C SER A 449 14.88 23.37 20.71
N GLU A 450 14.07 23.94 21.60
CA GLU A 450 14.21 23.71 23.04
C GLU A 450 14.03 22.22 23.39
N ASP A 451 14.50 21.82 24.57
CA ASP A 451 14.22 20.49 25.07
C ASP A 451 12.75 20.34 25.45
N ARG A 452 12.21 19.13 25.26
CA ARG A 452 10.77 18.85 25.42
C ARG A 452 10.33 18.94 26.87
N LEU A 453 11.22 18.65 27.82
CA LEU A 453 10.92 18.68 29.25
C LEU A 453 11.62 19.86 29.95
N ILE A 454 12.88 20.17 29.61
CA ILE A 454 13.64 21.27 30.22
C ILE A 454 13.68 22.47 29.29
N SER A 455 12.82 23.47 29.54
CA SER A 455 12.83 24.73 28.79
C SER A 455 14.08 25.58 29.06
N ASP A 456 14.39 26.49 28.14
CA ASP A 456 15.59 27.34 28.17
C ASP A 456 15.72 28.21 29.44
N HIS A 457 14.59 28.64 30.00
CA HIS A 457 14.56 29.45 31.22
C HIS A 457 14.90 28.66 32.51
N ILE A 458 14.90 27.33 32.46
CA ILE A 458 15.24 26.46 33.60
C ILE A 458 16.73 26.13 33.57
N ILE A 459 17.19 25.60 32.43
CA ILE A 459 18.61 25.41 32.13
C ILE A 459 18.84 26.02 30.75
N PRO A 460 19.77 26.99 30.61
CA PRO A 460 20.11 27.56 29.32
C PRO A 460 20.40 26.46 28.28
N THR A 461 19.84 26.59 27.08
CA THR A 461 19.97 25.58 26.01
C THR A 461 21.44 25.32 25.67
N VAL A 462 22.29 26.34 25.76
CA VAL A 462 23.74 26.22 25.54
C VAL A 462 24.46 25.42 26.62
N GLU A 463 23.89 25.30 27.82
CA GLU A 463 24.41 24.47 28.91
C GLU A 463 23.93 23.03 28.75
N LEU A 464 22.62 22.85 28.53
CA LEU A 464 22.01 21.52 28.37
C LEU A 464 22.43 20.82 27.05
N ASN A 465 22.65 21.61 26.00
CA ASN A 465 23.11 21.14 24.70
C ASN A 465 24.24 22.05 24.18
N PRO A 466 25.50 21.84 24.62
CA PRO A 466 26.64 22.70 24.31
C PRO A 466 27.03 22.74 22.83
N LEU A 467 26.48 21.83 22.01
CA LEU A 467 26.58 21.89 20.56
C LEU A 467 25.18 21.75 19.94
N PRO A 468 24.40 22.84 19.88
CA PRO A 468 23.09 22.83 19.25
C PRO A 468 23.17 22.38 17.79
N ILE A 469 22.08 21.80 17.27
CA ILE A 469 22.07 21.15 15.96
C ILE A 469 22.46 22.10 14.81
N GLY A 470 22.04 23.36 14.85
CA GLY A 470 22.41 24.35 13.83
C GLY A 470 23.90 24.73 13.86
N ALA A 471 24.55 24.69 15.04
CA ALA A 471 25.99 24.89 15.17
C ALA A 471 26.77 23.66 14.70
N ALA A 472 26.27 22.46 15.03
CA ALA A 472 26.80 21.20 14.50
C ALA A 472 26.75 21.18 12.96
N ASP A 473 25.61 21.54 12.36
CA ASP A 473 25.42 21.58 10.90
C ASP A 473 26.39 22.52 10.19
N ARG A 474 26.68 23.69 10.78
CA ARG A 474 27.67 24.65 10.27
C ARG A 474 29.07 24.06 10.34
N ARG A 475 29.44 23.50 11.49
CA ARG A 475 30.75 22.89 11.70
C ARG A 475 30.99 21.69 10.78
N ASP A 476 29.98 20.86 10.59
CA ASP A 476 30.06 19.69 9.71
C ASP A 476 30.21 20.15 8.26
N PHE A 477 29.46 21.17 7.83
CA PHE A 477 29.63 21.81 6.52
C PHE A 477 31.06 22.32 6.30
N ASP A 478 31.59 23.12 7.23
CA ASP A 478 32.96 23.66 7.16
C ASP A 478 34.01 22.54 7.15
N THR A 479 33.79 21.48 7.94
CA THR A 479 34.66 20.30 7.98
C THR A 479 34.68 19.58 6.65
N ILE A 480 33.52 19.37 6.02
CA ILE A 480 33.42 18.73 4.70
C ILE A 480 34.17 19.56 3.65
N LEU A 481 34.00 20.89 3.66
CA LEU A 481 34.74 21.78 2.75
C LEU A 481 36.25 21.65 2.93
N ALA A 482 36.72 21.60 4.18
CA ALA A 482 38.15 21.54 4.51
C ALA A 482 38.79 20.16 4.30
N THR A 483 38.01 19.09 4.22
CA THR A 483 38.51 17.70 4.14
C THR A 483 38.31 17.02 2.79
N THR A 484 37.43 17.53 1.93
CA THR A 484 37.19 16.94 0.60
C THR A 484 38.35 17.26 -0.33
N GLU A 485 38.90 16.25 -1.00
CA GLU A 485 40.11 16.40 -1.82
C GLU A 485 39.85 17.04 -3.20
N HIS A 486 38.85 16.57 -3.96
CA HIS A 486 38.73 16.90 -5.39
C HIS A 486 37.58 17.84 -5.73
N GLN A 487 36.34 17.48 -5.38
CA GLN A 487 35.16 18.23 -5.84
C GLN A 487 34.05 18.27 -4.79
N ILE A 488 33.42 19.44 -4.68
CA ILE A 488 32.19 19.65 -3.91
C ILE A 488 31.12 20.28 -4.80
N VAL A 489 29.95 19.63 -4.85
CA VAL A 489 28.74 20.17 -5.49
C VAL A 489 27.77 20.61 -4.40
N LEU A 490 27.52 21.91 -4.29
CA LEU A 490 26.56 22.50 -3.38
C LEU A 490 25.22 22.65 -4.11
N SER A 491 24.20 21.91 -3.68
CA SER A 491 22.93 21.80 -4.37
C SER A 491 21.76 22.22 -3.48
N ARG A 492 20.75 22.83 -4.10
CA ARG A 492 19.45 23.13 -3.47
C ARG A 492 18.28 22.95 -4.43
N ALA A 493 17.12 22.62 -3.88
CA ALA A 493 15.85 22.66 -4.59
C ALA A 493 15.24 24.07 -4.58
N ARG A 494 14.64 24.50 -5.69
CA ARG A 494 13.90 25.78 -5.76
C ARG A 494 12.48 25.66 -5.23
N ARG A 495 11.87 24.48 -5.31
CA ARG A 495 10.53 24.18 -4.82
C ARG A 495 10.46 22.86 -4.05
N ASP A 496 9.50 22.74 -3.14
CA ASP A 496 9.16 21.47 -2.51
C ASP A 496 8.27 20.61 -3.43
N SER A 497 7.80 19.47 -2.91
CA SER A 497 6.90 18.54 -3.61
C SER A 497 5.52 19.12 -3.91
N GLU A 498 5.06 20.11 -3.15
CA GLU A 498 3.79 20.82 -3.37
C GLU A 498 3.96 22.03 -4.30
N GLY A 499 5.19 22.35 -4.70
CA GLY A 499 5.51 23.48 -5.55
C GLY A 499 5.72 24.79 -4.79
N ARG A 500 5.78 24.81 -3.46
CA ARG A 500 6.11 26.03 -2.68
C ARG A 500 7.56 26.42 -2.89
N LEU A 501 7.85 27.72 -2.90
CA LEU A 501 9.21 28.22 -3.08
C LEU A 501 10.06 27.94 -1.84
N LEU A 502 11.26 27.40 -2.05
CA LEU A 502 12.23 27.16 -0.98
C LEU A 502 13.34 28.22 -1.02
N GLY A 503 13.56 28.92 0.09
CA GLY A 503 14.61 29.94 0.23
C GLY A 503 16.02 29.35 0.19
N ARG A 504 17.02 30.17 -0.16
CA ARG A 504 18.46 29.81 -0.22
C ARG A 504 19.05 29.70 1.18
N SER A 505 19.90 28.69 1.42
CA SER A 505 20.62 28.56 2.69
C SER A 505 21.59 29.71 2.93
N SER A 506 21.77 30.09 4.20
CA SER A 506 22.81 31.04 4.62
C SER A 506 24.24 30.53 4.38
N LEU A 507 24.46 29.19 4.31
CA LEU A 507 25.76 28.58 4.03
C LEU A 507 26.25 28.86 2.61
N LEU A 508 25.35 29.12 1.68
CA LEU A 508 25.69 29.39 0.28
C LEU A 508 26.17 30.83 0.04
N SER A 509 26.12 31.72 1.04
CA SER A 509 26.45 33.14 0.89
C SER A 509 27.88 33.39 0.40
N ALA A 510 28.84 32.55 0.81
CA ALA A 510 30.24 32.65 0.41
C ALA A 510 30.55 31.97 -0.95
N HIS A 511 29.59 31.32 -1.61
CA HIS A 511 29.82 30.42 -2.75
C HIS A 511 29.20 30.89 -4.08
N GLY A 512 29.13 32.22 -4.29
CA GLY A 512 28.77 32.85 -5.56
C GLY A 512 27.36 32.56 -6.06
N ASP A 513 27.12 32.75 -7.36
CA ASP A 513 25.84 32.42 -7.98
C ASP A 513 25.71 30.93 -8.30
N GLU A 514 24.47 30.43 -8.28
CA GLU A 514 24.15 29.04 -8.57
C GLU A 514 23.88 28.81 -10.07
N ALA A 515 24.41 27.73 -10.63
CA ALA A 515 24.04 27.30 -11.97
C ALA A 515 22.60 26.75 -11.96
N TYR A 516 21.74 27.34 -12.79
CA TYR A 516 20.34 26.94 -12.90
C TYR A 516 20.19 25.66 -13.73
N ILE A 517 19.83 24.55 -13.10
CA ILE A 517 19.52 23.29 -13.80
C ILE A 517 18.02 23.26 -14.12
N ARG A 518 17.70 23.21 -15.42
CA ARG A 518 16.33 23.08 -15.93
C ARG A 518 15.86 21.63 -15.79
N ARG A 519 14.63 21.43 -15.33
CA ARG A 519 14.04 20.08 -15.17
C ARG A 519 13.97 19.29 -16.47
N ASN A 520 13.77 19.99 -17.59
CA ASN A 520 13.68 19.41 -18.93
C ASN A 520 15.01 19.51 -19.70
N ALA A 521 16.12 19.80 -19.02
CA ALA A 521 17.43 19.73 -19.67
C ALA A 521 17.72 18.28 -20.05
N VAL A 522 18.24 18.08 -21.26
CA VAL A 522 18.81 16.79 -21.66
C VAL A 522 20.08 16.57 -20.84
N PRO A 523 20.16 15.52 -20.01
CA PRO A 523 21.35 15.28 -19.22
C PRO A 523 22.49 14.85 -20.14
N VAL A 524 23.69 15.32 -19.81
CA VAL A 524 24.93 14.84 -20.43
C VAL A 524 25.08 13.34 -20.15
N HIS A 525 24.88 12.95 -18.89
CA HIS A 525 24.85 11.56 -18.45
C HIS A 525 23.51 11.25 -17.80
N ALA A 526 22.73 10.36 -18.42
CA ALA A 526 21.52 9.83 -17.81
C ALA A 526 21.87 8.77 -16.75
N PHE A 527 21.08 8.65 -15.69
CA PHE A 527 21.38 7.66 -14.65
C PHE A 527 20.83 6.26 -14.97
N SER A 528 19.76 6.17 -15.76
CA SER A 528 19.13 4.93 -16.22
C SER A 528 18.70 5.05 -17.67
N GLU A 529 18.28 3.93 -18.28
CA GLU A 529 17.63 3.95 -19.60
C GLU A 529 16.31 4.75 -19.56
N THR A 530 15.51 4.57 -18.51
CA THR A 530 14.26 5.30 -18.29
C THR A 530 14.51 6.81 -18.29
N ASP A 531 15.50 7.26 -17.51
CA ASP A 531 15.91 8.65 -17.42
C ASP A 531 16.35 9.23 -18.77
N ARG A 532 17.13 8.43 -19.53
CA ARG A 532 17.60 8.78 -20.88
C ARG A 532 16.43 8.98 -21.83
N LEU A 533 15.49 8.03 -21.88
CA LEU A 533 14.34 8.07 -22.80
C LEU A 533 13.38 9.23 -22.44
N ILE A 534 13.14 9.48 -21.15
CA ILE A 534 12.34 10.64 -20.70
C ILE A 534 12.99 11.96 -21.11
N ALA A 535 14.31 12.07 -20.97
CA ALA A 535 15.02 13.30 -21.28
C ALA A 535 15.34 13.47 -22.77
N ARG A 536 15.22 12.42 -23.59
CA ARG A 536 15.45 12.43 -25.04
C ARG A 536 14.20 11.98 -25.80
N PRO A 537 13.17 12.85 -25.93
CA PRO A 537 11.91 12.48 -26.57
C PRO A 537 12.04 11.99 -28.01
N GLN A 538 13.04 12.50 -28.75
CA GLN A 538 13.33 12.06 -30.11
C GLN A 538 13.76 10.59 -30.14
N GLU A 539 14.54 10.15 -29.17
CA GLU A 539 14.96 8.76 -29.06
C GLU A 539 13.78 7.87 -28.67
N PHE A 540 13.05 8.25 -27.61
CA PHE A 540 11.84 7.54 -27.20
C PHE A 540 10.82 7.39 -28.32
N ALA A 541 10.67 8.39 -29.20
CA ALA A 541 9.72 8.33 -30.31
C ALA A 541 10.00 7.22 -31.34
N HIS A 542 11.22 6.66 -31.38
CA HIS A 542 11.58 5.54 -32.25
C HIS A 542 11.38 4.17 -31.59
N GLU A 543 11.08 4.12 -30.29
CA GLU A 543 10.81 2.85 -29.61
C GLU A 543 9.51 2.22 -30.13
N PRO A 544 9.46 0.89 -30.36
CA PRO A 544 8.27 0.22 -30.86
C PRO A 544 7.02 0.52 -30.03
N GLN A 545 7.17 0.62 -28.71
CA GLN A 545 6.08 0.94 -27.79
C GLN A 545 5.57 2.37 -27.99
N ALA A 546 6.46 3.35 -28.17
CA ALA A 546 6.07 4.74 -28.40
C ALA A 546 5.42 4.92 -29.76
N ILE A 547 5.93 4.25 -30.80
CA ILE A 547 5.32 4.21 -32.14
C ILE A 547 3.91 3.63 -32.06
N SER A 548 3.74 2.50 -31.37
CA SER A 548 2.44 1.85 -31.18
C SER A 548 1.46 2.75 -30.42
N ALA A 549 1.88 3.31 -29.28
CA ALA A 549 1.04 4.19 -28.46
C ALA A 549 0.64 5.47 -29.22
N THR A 550 1.59 6.11 -29.91
CA THR A 550 1.34 7.31 -30.71
C THR A 550 0.43 7.01 -31.89
N THR A 551 0.61 5.87 -32.54
CA THR A 551 -0.25 5.41 -33.64
C THR A 551 -1.68 5.17 -33.16
N GLY A 552 -1.85 4.46 -32.05
CA GLY A 552 -3.16 4.26 -31.41
C GLY A 552 -3.83 5.58 -31.04
N TRP A 553 -3.11 6.47 -30.36
CA TRP A 553 -3.61 7.79 -30.00
C TRP A 553 -4.05 8.61 -31.23
N ARG A 554 -3.23 8.64 -32.30
CA ARG A 554 -3.59 9.31 -33.56
C ARG A 554 -4.82 8.69 -34.20
N ASN A 555 -4.91 7.36 -34.22
CA ASN A 555 -6.03 6.63 -34.82
C ASN A 555 -7.36 6.90 -34.09
N TRP A 556 -7.34 7.00 -32.76
CA TRP A 556 -8.51 7.39 -31.97
C TRP A 556 -9.03 8.79 -32.31
N HIS A 557 -8.17 9.67 -32.83
CA HIS A 557 -8.55 11.02 -33.27
C HIS A 557 -9.09 11.10 -34.71
N ARG A 558 -9.04 10.00 -35.47
CA ARG A 558 -9.64 9.94 -36.81
C ARG A 558 -11.12 9.60 -36.75
N LYS A 559 -11.88 10.03 -37.77
CA LYS A 559 -13.31 9.68 -37.90
C LYS A 559 -13.51 8.27 -38.47
N GLU A 560 -12.66 7.87 -39.42
CA GLU A 560 -12.66 6.53 -40.00
C GLU A 560 -12.34 5.45 -38.96
N ILE A 561 -12.88 4.25 -39.14
CA ILE A 561 -12.54 3.08 -38.35
C ILE A 561 -11.14 2.58 -38.75
N THR A 562 -10.34 2.28 -37.75
CA THR A 562 -8.94 1.83 -37.87
C THR A 562 -8.78 0.48 -37.14
N PRO A 563 -7.63 -0.20 -37.31
CA PRO A 563 -7.33 -1.41 -36.53
C PRO A 563 -7.41 -1.25 -35.00
N HIS A 564 -7.31 -0.01 -34.49
CA HIS A 564 -7.34 0.28 -33.05
C HIS A 564 -8.75 0.50 -32.50
N ASP A 565 -9.77 0.35 -33.34
CA ASP A 565 -11.17 0.57 -32.99
C ASP A 565 -11.99 -0.74 -32.94
N GLY A 566 -11.31 -1.90 -32.98
CA GLY A 566 -11.94 -3.23 -32.87
C GLY A 566 -12.08 -4.02 -34.18
N LEU A 567 -11.32 -3.66 -35.21
CA LEU A 567 -11.21 -4.49 -36.41
C LEU A 567 -10.25 -5.65 -36.20
N VAL A 568 -10.75 -6.86 -36.44
CA VAL A 568 -9.93 -8.08 -36.50
C VAL A 568 -10.16 -8.81 -37.82
N ARG A 569 -9.34 -9.81 -38.13
CA ARG A 569 -9.54 -10.62 -39.34
C ARG A 569 -10.89 -11.34 -39.33
N ALA A 570 -11.50 -11.49 -40.50
CA ALA A 570 -12.71 -12.30 -40.67
C ALA A 570 -12.47 -13.77 -40.26
N GLY A 571 -13.51 -14.43 -39.75
CA GLY A 571 -13.46 -15.82 -39.30
C GLY A 571 -12.48 -16.06 -38.16
N HIS A 572 -12.26 -15.07 -37.29
CA HIS A 572 -11.37 -15.23 -36.15
C HIS A 572 -11.90 -16.33 -35.19
N PRO A 573 -11.13 -17.38 -34.85
CA PRO A 573 -11.59 -18.51 -34.06
C PRO A 573 -12.23 -18.12 -32.72
N LEU A 574 -11.65 -17.13 -32.03
CA LEU A 574 -12.22 -16.61 -30.78
C LEU A 574 -13.62 -16.05 -30.99
N LEU A 575 -13.85 -15.28 -32.06
CA LEU A 575 -15.16 -14.68 -32.34
C LEU A 575 -16.19 -15.76 -32.69
N LEU A 576 -15.79 -16.76 -33.48
CA LEU A 576 -16.63 -17.91 -33.80
C LEU A 576 -17.00 -18.71 -32.54
N ALA A 577 -16.04 -18.94 -31.64
CA ALA A 577 -16.27 -19.67 -30.39
C ALA A 577 -17.25 -18.94 -29.47
N ILE A 578 -17.08 -17.63 -29.26
CA ILE A 578 -17.99 -16.84 -28.40
C ILE A 578 -19.35 -16.56 -29.06
N LEU A 579 -19.50 -16.71 -30.37
CA LEU A 579 -20.80 -16.70 -31.04
C LEU A 579 -21.51 -18.05 -30.92
N GLY A 580 -20.75 -19.15 -30.94
CA GLY A 580 -21.26 -20.53 -30.89
C GLY A 580 -21.65 -21.03 -29.49
N ARG A 581 -21.25 -20.34 -28.42
CA ARG A 581 -21.74 -20.64 -27.06
C ARG A 581 -23.25 -20.42 -26.93
N THR A 582 -23.83 -21.02 -25.90
CA THR A 582 -25.15 -20.61 -25.41
C THR A 582 -25.08 -19.19 -24.84
N GLN A 583 -26.04 -18.37 -25.25
CA GLN A 583 -26.13 -16.95 -24.94
C GLN A 583 -27.25 -16.71 -23.91
N SER A 584 -27.11 -15.67 -23.09
CA SER A 584 -28.21 -15.12 -22.29
C SER A 584 -28.76 -13.84 -22.93
N ALA A 585 -29.93 -13.39 -22.50
CA ALA A 585 -30.50 -12.10 -22.93
C ALA A 585 -29.51 -10.94 -22.71
N SER A 586 -28.85 -10.90 -21.55
CA SER A 586 -27.82 -9.90 -21.23
C SER A 586 -26.62 -9.96 -22.17
N SER A 587 -26.20 -11.17 -22.57
CA SER A 587 -25.08 -11.34 -23.51
C SER A 587 -25.44 -10.89 -24.93
N LEU A 588 -26.67 -11.15 -25.38
CA LEU A 588 -27.16 -10.71 -26.70
C LEU A 588 -27.39 -9.20 -26.73
N ARG A 589 -27.89 -8.62 -25.63
CA ARG A 589 -27.94 -7.17 -25.45
C ARG A 589 -26.54 -6.57 -25.59
N LEU A 590 -25.56 -7.16 -24.91
CA LEU A 590 -24.17 -6.69 -25.00
C LEU A 590 -23.64 -6.80 -26.43
N LEU A 591 -23.92 -7.91 -27.14
CA LEU A 591 -23.57 -8.08 -28.55
C LEU A 591 -24.18 -6.98 -29.43
N LEU A 592 -25.46 -6.62 -29.23
CA LEU A 592 -26.15 -5.64 -30.06
C LEU A 592 -25.77 -4.19 -29.73
N ARG A 593 -25.51 -3.88 -28.45
CA ARG A 593 -25.28 -2.50 -27.99
C ARG A 593 -23.82 -2.12 -27.75
N SER A 594 -22.94 -3.11 -27.64
CA SER A 594 -21.49 -2.93 -27.54
C SER A 594 -20.75 -4.20 -28.01
N PRO A 595 -20.69 -4.48 -29.34
CA PRO A 595 -19.96 -5.62 -29.88
C PRO A 595 -18.51 -5.71 -29.39
N LEU A 596 -17.82 -4.57 -29.27
CA LEU A 596 -16.49 -4.48 -28.67
C LEU A 596 -16.48 -5.00 -27.21
N GLY A 597 -17.41 -4.52 -26.38
CA GLY A 597 -17.57 -4.98 -25.00
C GLY A 597 -17.93 -6.45 -24.89
N PHE A 598 -18.71 -6.99 -25.83
CA PHE A 598 -19.02 -8.42 -25.92
C PHE A 598 -17.75 -9.26 -26.12
N VAL A 599 -16.88 -8.85 -27.04
CA VAL A 599 -15.58 -9.52 -27.26
C VAL A 599 -14.67 -9.40 -26.06
N TRP A 600 -14.62 -8.24 -25.41
CA TRP A 600 -13.82 -8.07 -24.20
C TRP A 600 -14.30 -8.96 -23.06
N ARG A 601 -15.60 -9.01 -22.79
CA ARG A 601 -16.18 -9.79 -21.70
C ARG A 601 -16.09 -11.29 -21.94
N TYR A 602 -16.42 -11.76 -23.14
CA TYR A 602 -16.55 -13.20 -23.40
C TYR A 602 -15.38 -13.79 -24.16
N GLY A 603 -14.70 -13.01 -24.99
CA GLY A 603 -13.48 -13.42 -25.69
C GLY A 603 -12.24 -13.25 -24.82
N MET A 604 -12.00 -12.04 -24.33
CA MET A 604 -10.81 -11.71 -23.51
C MET A 604 -11.00 -11.99 -22.01
N ARG A 605 -12.23 -12.28 -21.58
CA ARG A 605 -12.58 -12.54 -20.18
C ARG A 605 -12.27 -11.38 -19.24
N LEU A 606 -12.33 -10.15 -19.75
CA LEU A 606 -12.20 -8.95 -18.93
C LEU A 606 -13.43 -8.83 -18.01
N ARG A 607 -13.18 -8.53 -16.74
CA ARG A 607 -14.20 -8.30 -15.71
C ARG A 607 -13.79 -7.11 -14.86
N MET A 608 -14.76 -6.32 -14.41
CA MET A 608 -14.52 -5.33 -13.38
C MET A 608 -14.16 -6.07 -12.08
N PRO A 609 -13.10 -5.64 -11.36
CA PRO A 609 -12.83 -6.16 -10.03
C PRO A 609 -14.00 -5.80 -9.11
N GLU A 610 -14.59 -6.78 -8.44
CA GLU A 610 -15.62 -6.52 -7.43
C GLU A 610 -14.97 -5.92 -6.18
N SER A 611 -15.59 -4.88 -5.61
CA SER A 611 -15.03 -4.20 -4.45
C SER A 611 -15.17 -5.07 -3.21
N SER A 612 -14.06 -5.52 -2.62
CA SER A 612 -14.05 -6.30 -1.37
C SER A 612 -14.39 -5.48 -0.11
N THR A 613 -14.87 -4.24 -0.27
CA THR A 613 -15.23 -3.33 0.82
C THR A 613 -16.67 -3.53 1.21
N GLU A 614 -16.95 -3.67 2.51
CA GLU A 614 -18.33 -3.68 3.01
C GLU A 614 -19.10 -2.46 2.49
N PRO A 615 -20.16 -2.66 1.70
CA PRO A 615 -20.87 -1.55 1.10
C PRO A 615 -21.63 -0.79 2.19
N LEU A 616 -21.58 0.54 2.19
CA LEU A 616 -22.44 1.32 3.09
C LEU A 616 -23.93 1.12 2.74
N VAL A 617 -24.23 0.97 1.45
CA VAL A 617 -25.57 0.69 0.90
C VAL A 617 -25.41 -0.31 -0.24
N LEU A 618 -26.33 -1.26 -0.33
CA LEU A 618 -26.38 -2.22 -1.42
C LEU A 618 -26.58 -1.47 -2.76
N ASP A 619 -25.85 -1.87 -3.79
CA ASP A 619 -26.01 -1.27 -5.11
C ASP A 619 -27.33 -1.74 -5.77
N ALA A 620 -27.65 -1.15 -6.92
CA ALA A 620 -28.92 -1.44 -7.60
C ALA A 620 -29.03 -2.89 -8.09
N LEU A 621 -27.90 -3.50 -8.47
CA LEU A 621 -27.85 -4.90 -8.90
C LEU A 621 -28.09 -5.83 -7.72
N GLY A 622 -27.37 -5.64 -6.60
CA GLY A 622 -27.59 -6.40 -5.38
C GLY A 622 -29.03 -6.27 -4.87
N MET A 623 -29.61 -5.07 -4.90
CA MET A 623 -31.02 -4.89 -4.51
C MET A 623 -31.97 -5.65 -5.45
N GLY A 624 -31.68 -5.69 -6.75
CA GLY A 624 -32.38 -6.54 -7.70
C GLY A 624 -32.31 -8.01 -7.29
N ASP A 625 -31.11 -8.56 -7.18
CA ASP A 625 -30.88 -9.96 -6.81
C ASP A 625 -31.61 -10.37 -5.53
N LEU A 626 -31.55 -9.52 -4.49
CA LEU A 626 -32.22 -9.75 -3.21
C LEU A 626 -33.75 -9.87 -3.37
N VAL A 627 -34.35 -9.02 -4.21
CA VAL A 627 -35.78 -9.07 -4.53
C VAL A 627 -36.13 -10.32 -5.34
N HIS A 628 -35.33 -10.68 -6.35
CA HIS A 628 -35.57 -11.89 -7.16
C HIS A 628 -35.50 -13.17 -6.33
N MET A 629 -34.47 -13.31 -5.48
CA MET A 629 -34.34 -14.46 -4.58
C MET A 629 -35.52 -14.56 -3.60
N THR A 630 -35.97 -13.43 -3.06
CA THR A 630 -37.11 -13.38 -2.13
C THR A 630 -38.42 -13.73 -2.85
N LEU A 631 -38.61 -13.25 -4.09
CA LEU A 631 -39.77 -13.55 -4.93
C LEU A 631 -39.89 -15.03 -5.25
N ASP A 632 -38.82 -15.63 -5.73
CA ASP A 632 -38.77 -17.05 -6.09
C ASP A 632 -39.12 -17.95 -4.90
N LEU A 633 -38.47 -17.72 -3.75
CA LEU A 633 -38.72 -18.52 -2.55
C LEU A 633 -40.13 -18.31 -1.99
N ALA A 634 -40.65 -17.07 -2.00
CA ALA A 634 -42.01 -16.78 -1.56
C ALA A 634 -43.06 -17.46 -2.48
N LEU A 635 -42.83 -17.42 -3.80
CA LEU A 635 -43.73 -18.02 -4.77
C LEU A 635 -43.79 -19.55 -4.62
N ARG A 636 -42.64 -20.22 -4.46
CA ARG A 636 -42.57 -21.66 -4.21
C ARG A 636 -43.37 -22.05 -2.98
N LYS A 637 -43.17 -21.34 -1.86
CA LYS A 637 -43.90 -21.58 -0.60
C LYS A 637 -45.42 -21.40 -0.75
N LEU A 638 -45.87 -20.50 -1.62
CA LEU A 638 -47.31 -20.29 -1.88
C LEU A 638 -47.89 -21.41 -2.76
N GLU A 639 -47.15 -21.86 -3.77
CA GLU A 639 -47.57 -22.96 -4.64
C GLU A 639 -47.67 -24.29 -3.89
N ASP A 640 -46.83 -24.53 -2.87
CA ASP A 640 -46.93 -25.71 -2.00
C ASP A 640 -48.21 -25.74 -1.13
N VAL A 641 -48.85 -24.59 -0.91
CA VAL A 641 -50.00 -24.43 0.03
C VAL A 641 -51.23 -23.86 -0.69
N GLY A 642 -51.47 -24.32 -1.92
CA GLY A 642 -52.72 -24.08 -2.66
C GLY A 642 -52.64 -23.09 -3.82
N GLY A 643 -51.43 -22.61 -4.16
CA GLY A 643 -51.21 -21.77 -5.34
C GLY A 643 -51.36 -20.29 -5.08
N LEU A 644 -50.57 -19.47 -5.78
CA LEU A 644 -50.67 -18.01 -5.70
C LEU A 644 -52.05 -17.49 -6.13
N ALA A 645 -52.70 -18.14 -7.11
CA ALA A 645 -54.02 -17.75 -7.61
C ALA A 645 -55.13 -17.80 -6.53
N ASN A 646 -54.97 -18.65 -5.51
CA ASN A 646 -55.93 -18.84 -4.42
C ASN A 646 -55.50 -18.15 -3.11
N ALA A 647 -54.28 -17.61 -3.06
CA ALA A 647 -53.73 -16.98 -1.86
C ALA A 647 -54.32 -15.57 -1.65
N ASN A 648 -54.71 -15.28 -0.40
CA ASN A 648 -55.08 -13.92 0.01
C ASN A 648 -53.85 -13.09 0.39
N GLU A 649 -54.03 -11.77 0.55
CA GLU A 649 -52.93 -10.85 0.87
C GLU A 649 -52.17 -11.21 2.17
N ILE A 650 -52.84 -11.78 3.17
CA ILE A 650 -52.22 -12.19 4.43
C ILE A 650 -51.31 -13.40 4.21
N GLN A 651 -51.76 -14.37 3.40
CA GLN A 651 -50.98 -15.55 3.04
C GLN A 651 -49.73 -15.15 2.24
N ILE A 652 -49.88 -14.23 1.28
CA ILE A 652 -48.76 -13.69 0.50
C ILE A 652 -47.77 -12.95 1.40
N ALA A 653 -48.23 -12.04 2.26
CA ALA A 653 -47.37 -11.30 3.17
C ALA A 653 -46.59 -12.22 4.13
N THR A 654 -47.23 -13.29 4.63
CA THR A 654 -46.59 -14.29 5.49
C THR A 654 -45.51 -15.07 4.74
N ALA A 655 -45.79 -15.50 3.51
CA ALA A 655 -44.82 -16.19 2.67
C ALA A 655 -43.60 -15.31 2.35
N VAL A 656 -43.81 -14.04 2.01
CA VAL A 656 -42.74 -13.06 1.76
C VAL A 656 -41.91 -12.81 3.02
N GLN A 657 -42.53 -12.71 4.20
CA GLN A 657 -41.81 -12.51 5.45
C GLN A 657 -40.88 -13.68 5.79
N HIS A 658 -41.35 -14.91 5.60
CA HIS A 658 -40.53 -16.10 5.79
C HIS A 658 -39.41 -16.19 4.74
N ALA A 659 -39.74 -16.00 3.46
CA ALA A 659 -38.75 -16.02 2.39
C ALA A 659 -37.65 -14.96 2.57
N GLY A 660 -38.02 -13.74 2.95
CA GLY A 660 -37.06 -12.66 3.19
C GLY A 660 -36.12 -12.93 4.37
N SER A 661 -36.58 -13.67 5.39
CA SER A 661 -35.72 -14.09 6.50
C SER A 661 -34.74 -15.19 6.08
N ASP A 662 -35.19 -16.17 5.29
CA ASP A 662 -34.33 -17.26 4.82
C ASP A 662 -33.26 -16.75 3.83
N VAL A 663 -33.64 -15.88 2.89
CA VAL A 663 -32.70 -15.25 1.94
C VAL A 663 -31.69 -14.36 2.67
N ALA A 664 -32.12 -13.62 3.69
CA ALA A 664 -31.21 -12.81 4.51
C ALA A 664 -30.12 -13.67 5.18
N ALA A 665 -30.49 -14.83 5.73
CA ALA A 665 -29.55 -15.75 6.36
C ALA A 665 -28.46 -16.24 5.38
N VAL A 666 -28.85 -16.57 4.14
CA VAL A 666 -27.90 -16.95 3.08
C VAL A 666 -26.97 -15.79 2.74
N TRP A 667 -27.53 -14.59 2.50
CA TRP A 667 -26.75 -13.39 2.16
C TRP A 667 -25.74 -12.99 3.24
N GLU A 668 -26.14 -13.04 4.51
CA GLU A 668 -25.28 -12.74 5.67
C GLU A 668 -24.14 -13.76 5.85
N SER A 669 -24.25 -14.92 5.22
CA SER A 669 -23.22 -15.96 5.24
C SER A 669 -22.25 -15.88 4.06
N GLU A 670 -22.72 -15.46 2.89
CA GLU A 670 -21.97 -15.55 1.63
C GLU A 670 -21.46 -14.22 1.08
N ARG A 671 -22.09 -13.08 1.44
CA ARG A 671 -21.86 -11.77 0.79
C ARG A 671 -21.49 -10.68 1.77
N ALA A 672 -20.83 -9.64 1.27
CA ALA A 672 -20.65 -8.38 2.00
C ALA A 672 -22.01 -7.67 2.17
N ILE A 673 -22.43 -7.42 3.40
CA ILE A 673 -23.68 -6.70 3.69
C ILE A 673 -23.42 -5.31 4.29
N PRO A 674 -24.38 -4.38 4.13
CA PRO A 674 -24.34 -3.09 4.83
C PRO A 674 -24.34 -3.21 6.36
N PRO A 675 -23.98 -2.13 7.08
CA PRO A 675 -24.15 -2.06 8.53
C PRO A 675 -25.56 -2.43 8.97
N ALA A 676 -25.70 -3.12 10.10
CA ALA A 676 -26.93 -3.78 10.52
C ALA A 676 -28.22 -2.93 10.41
N VAL A 677 -28.14 -1.62 10.72
CA VAL A 677 -29.29 -0.70 10.61
C VAL A 677 -29.74 -0.49 9.16
N ILE A 678 -28.78 -0.30 8.25
CA ILE A 678 -29.04 -0.14 6.82
C ILE A 678 -29.48 -1.46 6.20
N TRP A 679 -28.88 -2.57 6.63
CA TRP A 679 -29.24 -3.89 6.17
C TRP A 679 -30.69 -4.25 6.49
N ARG A 680 -31.17 -4.01 7.72
CA ARG A 680 -32.59 -4.21 8.09
C ARG A 680 -33.54 -3.43 7.18
N ARG A 681 -33.25 -2.16 6.93
CA ARG A 681 -34.05 -1.33 6.02
C ARG A 681 -34.03 -1.88 4.58
N THR A 682 -32.88 -2.37 4.13
CA THR A 682 -32.73 -2.98 2.80
C THR A 682 -33.61 -4.21 2.65
N LEU A 683 -33.65 -5.07 3.68
CA LEU A 683 -34.54 -6.24 3.72
C LEU A 683 -36.02 -5.84 3.73
N ASP A 684 -36.39 -4.80 4.48
CA ASP A 684 -37.77 -4.30 4.51
C ASP A 684 -38.21 -3.76 3.14
N ASP A 685 -37.34 -3.01 2.45
CA ASP A 685 -37.58 -2.53 1.09
C ASP A 685 -37.72 -3.71 0.11
N ALA A 686 -36.89 -4.75 0.23
CA ALA A 686 -36.97 -5.95 -0.62
C ALA A 686 -38.29 -6.72 -0.42
N ARG A 687 -38.72 -6.90 0.85
CA ARG A 687 -40.02 -7.53 1.18
C ARG A 687 -41.20 -6.72 0.66
N LEU A 688 -41.14 -5.39 0.76
CA LEU A 688 -42.18 -4.51 0.22
C LEU A 688 -42.32 -4.65 -1.29
N LEU A 689 -41.20 -4.63 -2.02
CA LEU A 689 -41.19 -4.80 -3.48
C LEU A 689 -41.68 -6.19 -3.89
N THR A 690 -41.25 -7.23 -3.17
CA THR A 690 -41.70 -8.61 -3.37
C THR A 690 -43.21 -8.73 -3.20
N SER A 691 -43.74 -8.15 -2.11
CA SER A 691 -45.19 -8.18 -1.83
C SER A 691 -45.97 -7.52 -2.97
N ARG A 692 -45.55 -6.31 -3.40
CA ARG A 692 -46.19 -5.60 -4.52
C ARG A 692 -46.15 -6.39 -5.84
N ALA A 693 -45.07 -7.13 -6.09
CA ALA A 693 -44.91 -7.94 -7.29
C ALA A 693 -45.83 -9.20 -7.28
N LEU A 694 -46.07 -9.79 -6.11
CA LEU A 694 -46.95 -10.97 -5.98
C LEU A 694 -48.43 -10.60 -5.88
N THR A 695 -48.76 -9.43 -5.33
CA THR A 695 -50.15 -8.94 -5.21
C THR A 695 -50.63 -8.14 -6.42
N TYR A 696 -49.80 -7.98 -7.45
CA TYR A 696 -50.18 -7.21 -8.63
C TYR A 696 -51.40 -7.82 -9.33
N GLY A 697 -52.33 -6.96 -9.75
CA GLY A 697 -53.67 -7.34 -10.21
C GLY A 697 -53.69 -7.94 -11.61
N ASP A 698 -53.28 -9.21 -11.73
CA ASP A 698 -53.14 -9.92 -13.00
C ASP A 698 -54.41 -10.62 -13.51
N GLU A 699 -54.39 -10.99 -14.81
CA GLU A 699 -55.32 -11.96 -15.40
C GLU A 699 -55.28 -13.27 -14.59
N ARG A 700 -56.40 -13.66 -13.99
CA ARG A 700 -56.50 -14.94 -13.27
C ARG A 700 -56.71 -16.08 -14.26
N LEU A 701 -55.69 -16.93 -14.43
CA LEU A 701 -55.78 -18.13 -15.25
C LEU A 701 -56.61 -19.21 -14.53
N PRO A 702 -57.62 -19.81 -15.19
CA PRO A 702 -58.37 -20.93 -14.62
C PRO A 702 -57.45 -22.13 -14.35
N ASP A 703 -57.56 -22.71 -13.15
CA ASP A 703 -56.72 -23.83 -12.67
C ASP A 703 -55.22 -23.63 -12.92
N GLY A 704 -54.77 -22.36 -12.88
CA GLY A 704 -53.42 -21.99 -13.27
C GLY A 704 -52.38 -22.23 -12.18
N ARG A 705 -51.15 -22.52 -12.60
CA ARG A 705 -49.99 -22.71 -11.73
C ARG A 705 -48.90 -21.68 -12.03
N SER A 706 -48.28 -21.15 -10.99
CA SER A 706 -47.20 -20.16 -11.10
C SER A 706 -45.84 -20.81 -10.85
N TYR A 707 -44.82 -20.37 -11.58
CA TYR A 707 -43.45 -20.84 -11.44
C TYR A 707 -42.50 -19.64 -11.36
N GLY A 708 -41.55 -19.69 -10.43
CA GLY A 708 -40.52 -18.66 -10.24
C GLY A 708 -39.18 -19.13 -10.79
N GLU A 709 -38.38 -18.19 -11.32
CA GLU A 709 -37.00 -18.42 -11.78
C GLU A 709 -36.86 -19.67 -12.68
N VAL A 710 -37.74 -19.79 -13.68
CA VAL A 710 -37.88 -20.99 -14.51
C VAL A 710 -36.71 -21.13 -15.46
N ALA A 711 -35.91 -22.18 -15.27
CA ALA A 711 -34.77 -22.49 -16.11
C ALA A 711 -35.19 -22.97 -17.51
N PHE A 712 -34.46 -22.54 -18.54
CA PHE A 712 -34.64 -23.02 -19.92
C PHE A 712 -33.30 -23.11 -20.68
N GLY A 713 -33.28 -23.88 -21.76
CA GLY A 713 -32.18 -23.86 -22.74
C GLY A 713 -30.87 -24.49 -22.27
N GLY A 714 -30.91 -25.31 -21.23
CA GLY A 714 -29.74 -25.91 -20.59
C GLY A 714 -29.23 -25.15 -19.35
N ALA A 715 -29.98 -24.17 -18.84
CA ALA A 715 -29.67 -23.57 -17.53
C ALA A 715 -29.95 -24.57 -16.40
N GLU A 716 -29.09 -24.59 -15.37
CA GLU A 716 -29.29 -25.43 -14.19
C GLU A 716 -30.46 -24.90 -13.35
N PRO A 717 -31.42 -25.76 -12.96
CA PRO A 717 -32.54 -25.37 -12.09
C PRO A 717 -32.06 -24.81 -10.75
N LYS A 718 -32.74 -23.77 -10.24
CA LYS A 718 -32.50 -23.20 -8.90
C LYS A 718 -33.23 -23.95 -7.78
N SER A 719 -34.01 -24.98 -8.12
CA SER A 719 -34.67 -25.88 -7.17
C SER A 719 -34.92 -27.27 -7.77
N ASP A 720 -35.16 -28.22 -6.87
CA ASP A 720 -35.56 -29.60 -7.18
C ASP A 720 -37.07 -29.75 -7.45
N THR A 721 -37.84 -28.67 -7.50
CA THR A 721 -39.29 -28.72 -7.79
C THR A 721 -39.54 -28.94 -9.28
N ASP A 722 -40.48 -29.83 -9.61
CA ASP A 722 -40.88 -30.11 -10.99
C ASP A 722 -41.29 -28.83 -11.73
N GLY A 723 -40.49 -28.49 -12.74
CA GLY A 723 -40.71 -27.36 -13.62
C GLY A 723 -41.79 -27.64 -14.69
N PRO A 724 -42.19 -26.61 -15.45
CA PRO A 724 -43.18 -26.74 -16.52
C PRO A 724 -42.69 -27.53 -17.75
N TRP A 725 -41.38 -27.78 -17.84
CA TRP A 725 -40.73 -28.50 -18.94
C TRP A 725 -39.37 -29.05 -18.50
N ASP A 726 -38.73 -29.86 -19.35
CA ASP A 726 -37.33 -30.26 -19.18
C ASP A 726 -36.39 -29.07 -19.47
N PRO A 727 -35.66 -28.56 -18.45
CA PRO A 727 -34.80 -27.39 -18.58
C PRO A 727 -33.58 -27.63 -19.48
N THR A 728 -33.22 -28.90 -19.73
CA THR A 728 -32.09 -29.27 -20.60
C THR A 728 -32.40 -29.16 -22.09
N THR A 729 -33.70 -29.02 -22.44
CA THR A 729 -34.16 -28.86 -23.81
C THR A 729 -33.54 -27.60 -24.44
N PRO A 730 -32.74 -27.72 -25.52
CA PRO A 730 -32.12 -26.57 -26.16
C PRO A 730 -33.14 -25.61 -26.76
N VAL A 731 -32.93 -24.31 -26.58
CA VAL A 731 -33.73 -23.26 -27.21
C VAL A 731 -32.88 -22.54 -28.25
N GLU A 732 -33.19 -22.74 -29.53
CA GLU A 732 -32.47 -22.14 -30.67
C GLU A 732 -33.30 -21.04 -31.32
N ILE A 733 -32.74 -19.84 -31.48
CA ILE A 733 -33.43 -18.74 -32.18
C ILE A 733 -33.34 -19.01 -33.70
N PRO A 734 -34.48 -19.24 -34.40
CA PRO A 734 -34.49 -19.72 -35.78
C PRO A 734 -33.71 -18.81 -36.72
N GLY A 735 -32.86 -19.41 -37.56
CA GLY A 735 -32.11 -18.69 -38.60
C GLY A 735 -30.98 -17.78 -38.10
N THR A 736 -30.74 -17.66 -36.78
CA THR A 736 -29.61 -16.88 -36.22
C THR A 736 -28.41 -17.77 -35.86
N GLY A 737 -28.67 -19.07 -35.62
CA GLY A 737 -27.72 -20.03 -35.07
C GLY A 737 -27.32 -19.77 -33.61
N PHE A 738 -28.03 -18.91 -32.88
CA PHE A 738 -27.83 -18.70 -31.44
C PHE A 738 -28.69 -19.66 -30.63
N ARG A 739 -28.05 -20.28 -29.64
CA ARG A 739 -28.74 -20.97 -28.54
C ARG A 739 -28.88 -20.00 -27.39
N ILE A 740 -30.04 -20.01 -26.73
CA ILE A 740 -30.27 -19.19 -25.55
C ILE A 740 -30.59 -20.05 -24.33
N ALA A 741 -30.14 -19.58 -23.17
CA ALA A 741 -30.47 -20.12 -21.87
C ALA A 741 -30.63 -18.98 -20.86
N GLY A 742 -31.40 -19.24 -19.81
CA GLY A 742 -31.63 -18.27 -18.75
C GLY A 742 -32.71 -18.72 -17.78
N TYR A 743 -33.21 -17.75 -17.03
CA TYR A 743 -34.26 -17.90 -16.03
C TYR A 743 -35.38 -16.92 -16.36
N ILE A 744 -36.61 -17.42 -16.43
CA ILE A 744 -37.81 -16.58 -16.53
C ILE A 744 -38.24 -16.23 -15.11
N ASP A 745 -38.27 -14.95 -14.75
CA ASP A 745 -38.50 -14.55 -13.36
C ASP A 745 -39.84 -15.08 -12.81
N ARG A 746 -40.92 -14.97 -13.60
CA ARG A 746 -42.19 -15.64 -13.32
C ARG A 746 -42.91 -16.09 -14.57
N LEU A 747 -43.46 -17.31 -14.52
CA LEU A 747 -44.32 -17.90 -15.53
C LEU A 747 -45.62 -18.40 -14.88
N ASP A 748 -46.78 -17.90 -15.31
CA ASP A 748 -48.08 -18.47 -14.96
C ASP A 748 -48.62 -19.27 -16.15
N LEU A 749 -49.06 -20.52 -15.94
CA LEU A 749 -49.65 -21.38 -16.96
C LEU A 749 -51.09 -21.75 -16.60
N SER A 750 -52.02 -21.70 -17.55
CA SER A 750 -53.38 -22.20 -17.36
C SER A 750 -53.41 -23.72 -17.18
N GLY A 751 -54.44 -24.25 -16.51
CA GLY A 751 -54.55 -25.70 -16.27
C GLY A 751 -54.63 -26.56 -17.55
N ASP A 752 -55.06 -25.97 -18.68
CA ASP A 752 -55.07 -26.61 -19.99
C ASP A 752 -53.77 -26.43 -20.80
N GLY A 753 -52.79 -25.68 -20.27
CA GLY A 753 -51.50 -25.39 -20.89
C GLY A 753 -51.54 -24.47 -22.11
N LYS A 754 -52.70 -23.87 -22.46
CA LYS A 754 -52.86 -23.07 -23.69
C LYS A 754 -52.60 -21.58 -23.53
N ARG A 755 -52.55 -21.08 -22.29
CA ARG A 755 -52.31 -19.67 -21.96
C ARG A 755 -51.14 -19.55 -21.00
N ALA A 756 -50.17 -18.71 -21.35
CA ALA A 756 -49.00 -18.43 -20.53
C ALA A 756 -48.82 -16.92 -20.29
N LEU A 757 -48.54 -16.53 -19.04
CA LEU A 757 -48.17 -15.17 -18.66
C LEU A 757 -46.71 -15.16 -18.23
N VAL A 758 -45.89 -14.36 -18.91
CA VAL A 758 -44.44 -14.22 -18.66
C VAL A 758 -44.20 -12.85 -18.05
N ARG A 759 -43.64 -12.80 -16.84
CA ARG A 759 -43.26 -11.54 -16.20
C ARG A 759 -41.76 -11.48 -15.95
N ASP A 760 -41.20 -10.33 -16.31
CA ASP A 760 -39.83 -9.95 -15.98
C ASP A 760 -39.88 -8.76 -15.00
N TYR A 761 -39.30 -8.92 -13.83
CA TYR A 761 -39.36 -7.95 -12.75
C TYR A 761 -38.22 -6.93 -12.86
N LYS A 762 -38.54 -5.64 -12.64
CA LYS A 762 -37.57 -4.55 -12.66
C LYS A 762 -37.67 -3.68 -11.42
N THR A 763 -36.58 -3.65 -10.63
CA THR A 763 -36.46 -2.82 -9.42
C THR A 763 -35.94 -1.41 -9.69
N GLY A 764 -35.52 -1.14 -10.92
CA GLY A 764 -35.00 0.15 -11.39
C GLY A 764 -36.07 1.22 -11.60
N ARG A 765 -35.66 2.33 -12.23
CA ARG A 765 -36.58 3.42 -12.59
C ARG A 765 -37.50 3.00 -13.74
N THR A 766 -38.79 3.25 -13.59
CA THR A 766 -39.78 3.02 -14.65
C THR A 766 -39.55 3.94 -15.86
N PRO A 767 -39.59 3.40 -17.10
CA PRO A 767 -39.58 4.21 -18.31
C PRO A 767 -40.70 5.25 -18.36
N LYS A 768 -40.47 6.37 -19.04
CA LYS A 768 -41.50 7.42 -19.21
C LYS A 768 -42.54 7.06 -20.28
N ASP A 769 -42.10 6.34 -21.31
CA ASP A 769 -42.89 5.94 -22.47
C ASP A 769 -43.06 4.43 -22.48
N ASN A 770 -44.05 3.92 -23.22
CA ASN A 770 -44.19 2.49 -23.43
C ASN A 770 -43.06 1.99 -24.35
N ILE A 771 -42.32 0.97 -23.94
CA ILE A 771 -41.14 0.44 -24.64
C ILE A 771 -41.39 -0.97 -25.17
N SER A 772 -40.84 -1.32 -26.34
CA SER A 772 -40.79 -2.68 -26.90
C SER A 772 -39.38 -3.28 -26.91
N LEU A 773 -38.36 -2.55 -27.40
CA LEU A 773 -36.95 -2.98 -27.40
C LEU A 773 -36.02 -1.98 -26.72
N ASP A 774 -36.45 -0.73 -26.50
CA ASP A 774 -35.66 0.35 -25.89
C ASP A 774 -34.24 0.47 -26.50
N GLY A 775 -34.18 0.53 -27.83
CA GLY A 775 -32.93 0.55 -28.60
C GLY A 775 -32.12 -0.75 -28.50
N GLY A 776 -32.75 -1.87 -28.14
CA GLY A 776 -32.09 -3.16 -27.86
C GLY A 776 -31.56 -3.29 -26.42
N ARG A 777 -31.95 -2.41 -25.49
CA ARG A 777 -31.66 -2.57 -24.05
C ARG A 777 -32.57 -3.59 -23.39
N GLU A 778 -33.76 -3.75 -23.94
CA GLU A 778 -34.77 -4.69 -23.48
C GLU A 778 -34.90 -5.79 -24.53
N LEU A 779 -34.47 -6.98 -24.18
CA LEU A 779 -34.63 -8.20 -24.99
C LEU A 779 -35.25 -9.32 -24.16
N GLN A 780 -35.33 -9.16 -22.84
CA GLN A 780 -35.59 -10.23 -21.89
C GLN A 780 -37.00 -10.77 -22.08
N ARG A 781 -38.04 -9.92 -22.01
CA ARG A 781 -39.42 -10.41 -22.12
C ARG A 781 -39.73 -11.05 -23.47
N CYS A 782 -39.13 -10.54 -24.56
CA CYS A 782 -39.33 -11.10 -25.90
C CYS A 782 -38.63 -12.47 -26.04
N LEU A 783 -37.41 -12.60 -25.52
CA LEU A 783 -36.69 -13.87 -25.51
C LEU A 783 -37.33 -14.90 -24.57
N TYR A 784 -37.90 -14.48 -23.44
CA TYR A 784 -38.65 -15.35 -22.54
C TYR A 784 -39.95 -15.84 -23.19
N ALA A 785 -40.72 -14.96 -23.83
CA ALA A 785 -41.89 -15.34 -24.61
C ALA A 785 -41.54 -16.35 -25.72
N PHE A 786 -40.41 -16.13 -26.40
CA PHE A 786 -39.91 -17.07 -27.40
C PHE A 786 -39.56 -18.43 -26.79
N ALA A 787 -38.83 -18.47 -25.66
CA ALA A 787 -38.47 -19.71 -24.99
C ALA A 787 -39.72 -20.51 -24.60
N VAL A 788 -40.76 -19.85 -24.07
CA VAL A 788 -42.05 -20.49 -23.74
C VAL A 788 -42.71 -21.07 -24.99
N LYS A 789 -42.78 -20.35 -26.11
CA LYS A 789 -43.32 -20.90 -27.37
C LYS A 789 -42.51 -22.08 -27.89
N ALA A 790 -41.18 -22.00 -27.81
CA ALA A 790 -40.30 -23.05 -28.28
C ALA A 790 -40.45 -24.35 -27.48
N LEU A 791 -40.76 -24.25 -26.18
CA LEU A 791 -40.84 -25.39 -25.26
C LEU A 791 -42.26 -25.95 -25.10
N LEU A 792 -43.30 -25.10 -25.13
CA LEU A 792 -44.69 -25.53 -24.96
C LEU A 792 -45.47 -25.65 -26.29
N GLY A 793 -44.93 -25.12 -27.38
CA GLY A 793 -45.52 -25.18 -28.73
C GLY A 793 -46.08 -23.85 -29.23
N ALA A 794 -46.20 -23.75 -30.56
CA ALA A 794 -46.58 -22.51 -31.24
C ALA A 794 -48.02 -22.03 -30.94
N GLU A 795 -48.90 -22.97 -30.60
CA GLU A 795 -50.34 -22.76 -30.32
C GLU A 795 -50.60 -22.12 -28.95
N VAL A 796 -49.59 -22.00 -28.07
CA VAL A 796 -49.73 -21.36 -26.77
C VAL A 796 -49.88 -19.84 -26.95
N SER A 797 -50.94 -19.29 -26.38
CA SER A 797 -51.17 -17.86 -26.30
C SER A 797 -50.33 -17.25 -25.18
N ILE A 798 -49.46 -16.30 -25.50
CA ILE A 798 -48.52 -15.70 -24.54
C ILE A 798 -48.81 -14.22 -24.33
N SER A 799 -48.86 -13.80 -23.07
CA SER A 799 -48.69 -12.40 -22.69
C SER A 799 -47.34 -12.24 -22.00
N ALA A 800 -46.51 -11.30 -22.45
CA ALA A 800 -45.20 -11.04 -21.86
C ALA A 800 -45.10 -9.58 -21.43
N SER A 801 -44.65 -9.33 -20.20
CA SER A 801 -44.64 -7.99 -19.63
C SER A 801 -43.43 -7.69 -18.75
N LEU A 802 -43.15 -6.40 -18.58
CA LEU A 802 -42.21 -5.88 -17.58
C LEU A 802 -42.98 -5.29 -16.42
N LEU A 803 -42.82 -5.86 -15.23
CA LEU A 803 -43.42 -5.30 -14.03
C LEU A 803 -42.39 -4.50 -13.25
N PHE A 804 -42.71 -3.24 -12.93
CA PHE A 804 -41.94 -2.37 -12.04
C PHE A 804 -42.64 -2.31 -10.67
N PRO A 805 -42.28 -3.16 -9.68
CA PRO A 805 -43.07 -3.30 -8.45
C PRO A 805 -43.06 -2.05 -7.58
N ARG A 806 -42.03 -1.20 -7.72
CA ARG A 806 -41.92 0.06 -7.00
C ARG A 806 -43.06 1.02 -7.34
N ASP A 807 -43.34 1.17 -8.63
CA ASP A 807 -44.36 2.09 -9.13
C ASP A 807 -45.67 1.35 -9.49
N GLN A 808 -45.68 0.02 -9.44
CA GLN A 808 -46.78 -0.87 -9.82
C GLN A 808 -47.24 -0.63 -11.27
N ILE A 809 -46.27 -0.49 -12.18
CA ILE A 809 -46.50 -0.28 -13.60
C ILE A 809 -46.13 -1.56 -14.35
N ASP A 810 -47.06 -2.07 -15.16
CA ASP A 810 -46.90 -3.24 -16.03
C ASP A 810 -46.83 -2.80 -17.50
N LEU A 811 -45.74 -3.11 -18.19
CA LEU A 811 -45.54 -2.78 -19.60
C LEU A 811 -45.62 -4.05 -20.46
N GLN A 812 -46.81 -4.30 -20.99
CA GLN A 812 -47.11 -5.45 -21.84
C GLN A 812 -46.55 -5.29 -23.25
N LEU A 813 -46.00 -6.37 -23.80
CA LEU A 813 -45.54 -6.44 -25.19
C LEU A 813 -46.73 -6.71 -26.11
N ALA A 814 -47.13 -5.71 -26.91
CA ALA A 814 -48.34 -5.76 -27.74
C ALA A 814 -48.30 -6.82 -28.85
N ASP A 815 -47.14 -7.04 -29.48
CA ASP A 815 -46.93 -8.05 -30.52
C ASP A 815 -45.60 -8.81 -30.28
N PRO A 816 -45.61 -9.85 -29.44
CA PRO A 816 -44.41 -10.63 -29.15
C PRO A 816 -43.81 -11.32 -30.38
N GLU A 817 -44.64 -11.77 -31.32
CA GLU A 817 -44.20 -12.52 -32.50
C GLU A 817 -43.54 -11.61 -33.53
N GLY A 818 -44.17 -10.47 -33.87
CA GLY A 818 -43.56 -9.49 -34.77
C GLY A 818 -42.28 -8.88 -34.19
N THR A 819 -42.22 -8.71 -32.86
CA THR A 819 -41.01 -8.24 -32.19
C THR A 819 -39.88 -9.27 -32.27
N LEU A 820 -40.19 -10.55 -32.10
CA LEU A 820 -39.21 -11.64 -32.23
C LEU A 820 -38.60 -11.74 -33.64
N ILE A 821 -39.41 -11.55 -34.68
CA ILE A 821 -38.93 -11.52 -36.07
C ILE A 821 -37.90 -10.39 -36.24
N LYS A 822 -38.20 -9.19 -35.74
CA LYS A 822 -37.27 -8.04 -35.79
C LYS A 822 -35.96 -8.34 -35.04
N ILE A 823 -36.04 -8.88 -33.81
CA ILE A 823 -34.84 -9.27 -33.05
C ILE A 823 -34.01 -10.30 -33.81
N THR A 824 -34.67 -11.29 -34.42
CA THR A 824 -34.00 -12.35 -35.20
C THR A 824 -33.16 -11.77 -36.34
N ASP A 825 -33.68 -10.78 -37.06
CA ASP A 825 -32.94 -10.15 -38.15
C ASP A 825 -31.77 -9.29 -37.65
N TYR A 826 -31.94 -8.56 -36.55
CA TYR A 826 -30.82 -7.84 -35.91
C TYR A 826 -29.72 -8.78 -35.41
N LEU A 827 -30.08 -9.92 -34.82
CA LEU A 827 -29.13 -10.93 -34.34
C LEU A 827 -28.37 -11.59 -35.49
N LYS A 828 -29.03 -11.89 -36.62
CA LYS A 828 -28.36 -12.38 -37.84
C LYS A 828 -27.32 -11.37 -38.32
N ALA A 829 -27.71 -10.09 -38.42
CA ALA A 829 -26.82 -9.03 -38.86
C ALA A 829 -25.64 -8.84 -37.90
N ALA A 830 -25.87 -8.88 -36.59
CA ALA A 830 -24.82 -8.79 -35.57
C ALA A 830 -23.83 -9.97 -35.65
N ARG A 831 -24.33 -11.19 -35.82
CA ARG A 831 -23.50 -12.39 -36.04
C ARG A 831 -22.64 -12.26 -37.29
N ALA A 832 -23.22 -11.80 -38.40
CA ALA A 832 -22.50 -11.60 -39.65
C ALA A 832 -21.39 -10.55 -39.50
N ASN A 833 -21.69 -9.42 -38.84
CA ASN A 833 -20.71 -8.37 -38.58
C ASN A 833 -19.54 -8.87 -37.73
N LEU A 834 -19.82 -9.58 -36.63
CA LEU A 834 -18.77 -10.09 -35.76
C LEU A 834 -17.97 -11.22 -36.45
N THR A 835 -18.61 -12.06 -37.25
CA THR A 835 -17.93 -13.07 -38.08
C THR A 835 -16.99 -12.42 -39.11
N ALA A 836 -17.37 -11.27 -39.66
CA ALA A 836 -16.52 -10.46 -40.54
C ALA A 836 -15.39 -9.71 -39.80
N GLY A 837 -15.29 -9.85 -38.48
CA GLY A 837 -14.24 -9.23 -37.67
C GLY A 837 -14.51 -7.78 -37.25
N LYS A 838 -15.77 -7.34 -37.31
CA LYS A 838 -16.19 -5.97 -36.94
C LYS A 838 -16.62 -5.92 -35.47
N ALA A 839 -15.67 -5.94 -34.54
CA ALA A 839 -15.95 -5.82 -33.10
C ALA A 839 -15.90 -4.35 -32.65
N LEU A 840 -16.78 -3.51 -33.19
CA LEU A 840 -16.70 -2.05 -33.01
C LEU A 840 -17.52 -1.55 -31.81
N VAL A 841 -17.34 -0.26 -31.48
CA VAL A 841 -18.10 0.45 -30.46
C VAL A 841 -19.59 0.53 -30.82
N GLY A 842 -20.46 0.47 -29.81
CA GLY A 842 -21.89 0.70 -29.93
C GLY A 842 -22.38 1.80 -28.97
N PRO A 843 -23.70 2.02 -28.87
CA PRO A 843 -24.28 3.11 -28.09
C PRO A 843 -24.04 2.99 -26.57
N ASP A 844 -23.79 1.79 -26.04
CA ASP A 844 -23.47 1.61 -24.62
C ASP A 844 -21.97 1.73 -24.32
N THR A 845 -21.11 1.76 -25.34
CA THR A 845 -19.65 1.84 -25.16
C THR A 845 -19.23 3.18 -24.55
N GLY A 846 -18.49 3.13 -23.44
CA GLY A 846 -17.98 4.31 -22.72
C GLY A 846 -19.03 5.10 -21.95
N GLY A 847 -20.22 4.52 -21.73
CA GLY A 847 -21.25 5.07 -20.85
C GLY A 847 -20.96 4.83 -19.37
N ASN A 848 -21.77 5.42 -18.48
CA ASN A 848 -21.60 5.30 -17.02
C ASN A 848 -21.77 3.88 -16.48
N TYR A 849 -22.39 2.98 -17.26
CA TYR A 849 -22.65 1.59 -16.92
C TYR A 849 -21.83 0.61 -17.77
N ASP A 850 -20.79 1.10 -18.46
CA ASP A 850 -19.83 0.25 -19.16
C ASP A 850 -18.70 -0.14 -18.20
N ASP A 851 -18.82 -1.33 -17.60
CA ASP A 851 -17.83 -1.91 -16.69
C ASP A 851 -16.41 -1.99 -17.30
N LEU A 852 -16.31 -1.92 -18.64
CA LEU A 852 -15.08 -2.04 -19.39
C LEU A 852 -14.61 -0.70 -19.95
N ALA A 853 -15.19 0.43 -19.51
CA ALA A 853 -14.80 1.76 -19.94
C ALA A 853 -13.32 2.08 -19.65
N PHE A 854 -12.71 1.42 -18.66
CA PHE A 854 -11.28 1.58 -18.35
C PHE A 854 -10.36 1.14 -19.51
N ALA A 855 -10.84 0.27 -20.40
CA ALA A 855 -10.10 -0.19 -21.58
C ALA A 855 -10.23 0.77 -22.77
N LEU A 856 -11.03 1.84 -22.64
CA LEU A 856 -11.20 2.88 -23.66
C LEU A 856 -10.27 4.07 -23.41
N PRO A 857 -10.08 4.96 -24.40
CA PRO A 857 -9.34 6.20 -24.20
C PRO A 857 -9.95 7.06 -23.10
N ALA A 858 -9.14 7.90 -22.44
CA ALA A 858 -9.65 8.83 -21.43
C ALA A 858 -10.77 9.71 -22.01
N ASN A 859 -11.87 9.87 -21.24
CA ASN A 859 -13.07 10.60 -21.67
C ASN A 859 -13.68 10.06 -22.99
N ALA A 860 -13.71 8.72 -23.14
CA ALA A 860 -14.15 8.06 -24.35
C ALA A 860 -15.56 8.46 -24.80
N GLY A 861 -16.53 8.48 -23.88
CA GLY A 861 -17.93 8.79 -24.21
C GLY A 861 -18.10 10.15 -24.91
N ALA A 862 -17.47 11.20 -24.38
CA ALA A 862 -17.60 12.56 -24.93
C ALA A 862 -16.76 12.80 -26.20
N THR A 863 -15.71 12.01 -26.43
CA THR A 863 -14.74 12.27 -27.51
C THR A 863 -14.64 11.11 -28.50
N TYR A 864 -14.03 10.00 -28.10
CA TYR A 864 -13.78 8.83 -28.93
C TYR A 864 -15.07 8.20 -29.48
N CYS A 865 -16.03 7.88 -28.62
CA CYS A 865 -17.30 7.25 -29.01
C CYS A 865 -18.09 8.17 -29.94
N LYS A 866 -18.26 9.45 -29.57
CA LYS A 866 -18.93 10.46 -30.42
C LYS A 866 -18.30 10.58 -31.82
N ARG A 867 -16.98 10.40 -31.93
CA ARG A 867 -16.24 10.49 -33.18
C ARG A 867 -16.36 9.22 -34.05
N LYS A 868 -16.32 8.04 -33.44
CA LYS A 868 -16.25 6.74 -34.13
C LYS A 868 -17.61 6.11 -34.39
N LEU A 869 -18.60 6.39 -33.54
CA LEU A 869 -19.92 5.76 -33.61
C LEU A 869 -20.59 5.93 -34.98
N PRO A 870 -20.58 7.10 -35.66
CA PRO A 870 -21.21 7.20 -36.99
C PRO A 870 -20.64 6.23 -38.03
N ALA A 871 -19.31 6.09 -38.08
CA ALA A 871 -18.65 5.16 -38.99
C ALA A 871 -18.88 3.69 -38.57
N ALA A 872 -18.98 3.41 -37.27
CA ALA A 872 -19.35 2.09 -36.77
C ALA A 872 -20.80 1.73 -37.15
N THR A 873 -21.75 2.66 -37.01
CA THR A 873 -23.15 2.50 -37.43
C THR A 873 -23.25 2.14 -38.91
N GLU A 874 -22.54 2.89 -39.77
CA GLU A 874 -22.51 2.63 -41.22
C GLU A 874 -21.98 1.22 -41.52
N ILE A 875 -20.91 0.80 -40.84
CA ILE A 875 -20.32 -0.53 -41.01
C ILE A 875 -21.23 -1.66 -40.51
N PHE A 876 -22.01 -1.41 -39.45
CA PHE A 876 -22.95 -2.37 -38.89
C PHE A 876 -24.21 -2.54 -39.74
N GLY A 877 -24.62 -1.51 -40.48
CA GLY A 877 -25.80 -1.56 -41.35
C GLY A 877 -27.05 -1.96 -40.56
N ASP A 878 -27.73 -3.00 -41.03
CA ASP A 878 -29.00 -3.48 -40.44
C ASP A 878 -28.90 -3.82 -38.95
N ALA A 879 -27.72 -4.24 -38.47
CA ALA A 879 -27.53 -4.54 -37.04
C ALA A 879 -27.69 -3.30 -36.14
N ALA A 880 -27.45 -2.09 -36.66
CA ALA A 880 -27.56 -0.85 -35.88
C ALA A 880 -28.99 -0.28 -35.84
N GLN A 881 -29.90 -0.75 -36.71
CA GLN A 881 -31.30 -0.32 -36.70
C GLN A 881 -32.02 -0.66 -35.39
N VAL A 882 -31.54 -1.68 -34.66
CA VAL A 882 -32.04 -2.00 -33.32
C VAL A 882 -31.93 -0.82 -32.35
N TRP A 883 -30.98 0.09 -32.54
CA TRP A 883 -30.76 1.24 -31.65
C TRP A 883 -31.86 2.29 -31.76
N GLU A 884 -32.64 2.26 -32.85
CA GLU A 884 -33.78 3.16 -33.09
C GLU A 884 -35.12 2.49 -32.77
N ALA A 885 -35.14 1.17 -32.54
CA ALA A 885 -36.36 0.43 -32.21
C ALA A 885 -36.83 0.74 -30.79
N GLN A 886 -38.00 1.39 -30.66
CA GLN A 886 -38.62 1.72 -29.38
C GLN A 886 -39.36 0.55 -28.79
#